data_AF-A0A7R9G880-F1
#
_entry.id   AF-A0A7R9G880-F1
#
_cell.length_a   1.000
_cell.length_b   1.000
_cell.length_c   1.000
_cell.angle_alpha   90.00
_cell.angle_beta   90.00
_cell.angle_gamma   90.00
#
_symmetry.space_group_name_H-M   'P 1'
#
loop_
_entity.id
_entity.type
_entity.pdbx_description
1 polymer ?
#
loop_
_entity_poly.entity_id
_entity_poly.type
_entity_poly.pdbx_seq_one_letter_code
_entity_poly.pdbx_strand_id
1 'polypeptide(L)'
;MRKSECDGDQVTMGKLSLLAIVAFMAVVGGSSGGFHRATESRQFHVTRDTHSRQRGHNPRPNLAQLAEQLNLTEFVKVLESTNVGHTINHEGPYTVFAPTNEAFARIPDWAKQIPLGDLMKYHVARGDYLEKELKNNMLIRSLLSKRDVRINFYKGADGKQIATANGRTLNQTDFDAHNGVLHIIDDVMYAVYDREGSAFNMLPNLPFKTSMLVRALMSVDLDDVLNGQGPFTVFAPTDDAFAKLPDDVVQYLLKNETAMTQVLLHHVVPGVAYSAGLLDEMSLTAADGRPLLVTVSADGVKIGAGNVVLPNYTVSNGVIHVMDTVLIPDKMFLPTCFLNKLEAHLKKCNSRELPKPEYHVENANSGDVEEISPDDLQQLGKMSDPDVLKFIGNARLCHEALCGTQWKDTRLLSHKALGSELQKMQDCPGAMKHLCQIASILGNLERLCLLARRCTFVEFGAGRGAVSYWLSKVASESKKDSEVFLIDRASQRHKLDNRLKDGDEALGSVPVSRIKADIEHLVLDSLLDVPRLDTGSEDETRIVAVTKHLCGAATDFALRCLANSKIKDKSVCFATCCHHRCEWKSYVGKSVLQSYGFNASNFRVLCSLTSWLTCGSRKREEKLDPCSDEISQQRYAKLGFTVNESEEIGRICKDIIDAGRINYLKSVGFADANCCIYVPESVTPENVLLIAKTVNFSKWNKAPLAGYLVEGSNGEYVLLSDEERVNLIREARKYIPSDRLLIAGSGCQSTEATIEMSKKMAAVGADAVMVVTPGYYRNAMNDSALIKFYAAVADESPVPVILYSVPAYAGVDLSANSVAKLCLHDNIIGIKDSGGDVCTVLNFMWKQDIIVKHTKRNFVAKFALMVHLTEKSLGNRSFQVTAGSVSVLVPALVVGCVGTVSALANIIPEVVCKTFSLAKCGSWDDASALNRRLIQPNMAVTSQFGVAGLKAVMDAYGYYGGSVRRPLLSIDESGAKAAMKPFLENGF
;
A
#
# COMPACT_ATOMS: atom_id res chain seq x y z
N MET A 1 -20.10 35.40 41.21
CA MET A 1 -19.84 34.71 42.50
C MET A 1 -19.38 33.30 42.16
N ARG A 2 -18.35 32.64 42.71
CA ARG A 2 -17.14 32.94 43.53
C ARG A 2 -16.09 31.91 43.04
N LYS A 3 -14.87 32.26 42.59
CA LYS A 3 -13.60 32.35 43.35
C LYS A 3 -13.27 31.20 44.33
N SER A 4 -12.33 30.33 43.92
CA SER A 4 -11.24 29.67 44.68
C SER A 4 -10.53 28.67 43.73
N GLU A 5 -9.36 28.92 43.15
CA GLU A 5 -7.99 28.95 43.75
C GLU A 5 -7.54 27.59 44.31
N CYS A 6 -6.58 26.95 43.61
CA CYS A 6 -5.45 26.20 44.18
C CYS A 6 -4.33 26.13 43.10
N ASP A 7 -3.11 26.51 43.47
CA ASP A 7 -1.92 26.64 42.60
C ASP A 7 -1.02 25.38 42.58
N GLY A 8 -0.03 25.39 41.66
CA GLY A 8 1.12 24.46 41.61
C GLY A 8 1.18 23.66 40.29
N ASP A 9 2.19 23.76 39.42
CA ASP A 9 3.43 24.55 39.45
C ASP A 9 3.72 25.14 38.05
N GLN A 10 4.09 26.43 37.99
CA GLN A 10 4.78 26.99 36.82
C GLN A 10 6.24 27.29 37.16
N VAL A 11 7.15 26.52 36.56
CA VAL A 11 8.58 26.77 36.67
C VAL A 11 8.96 28.02 35.88
N THR A 12 9.31 29.08 36.61
CA THR A 12 9.88 30.32 36.08
C THR A 12 11.31 30.10 35.60
N MET A 13 11.50 29.82 34.31
CA MET A 13 12.81 29.97 33.66
C MET A 13 13.08 31.46 33.44
N GLY A 14 13.80 32.04 34.41
CA GLY A 14 14.09 33.47 34.46
C GLY A 14 15.11 33.94 33.41
N LYS A 15 15.16 35.27 33.23
CA LYS A 15 16.17 35.98 32.45
C LYS A 15 17.59 35.65 32.94
N LEU A 16 18.30 34.76 32.24
CA LEU A 16 19.72 34.49 32.48
C LEU A 16 20.46 34.12 31.19
N SER A 17 21.30 35.07 30.75
CA SER A 17 22.43 34.93 29.82
C SER A 17 22.19 34.27 28.45
N LEU A 18 21.84 35.09 27.46
CA LEU A 18 22.10 34.82 26.03
C LEU A 18 23.59 34.53 25.75
N LEU A 19 24.49 35.07 26.60
CA LEU A 19 25.93 34.78 26.63
C LEU A 19 26.31 33.29 26.78
N ALA A 20 25.42 32.44 27.31
CA ALA A 20 25.74 31.04 27.55
C ALA A 20 25.83 30.19 26.27
N ILE A 21 25.14 30.59 25.20
CA ILE A 21 25.06 29.80 23.96
C ILE A 21 26.32 29.98 23.08
N VAL A 22 27.00 31.12 23.17
CA VAL A 22 28.29 31.36 22.50
C VAL A 22 29.47 30.74 23.28
N ALA A 23 29.31 30.48 24.57
CA ALA A 23 30.38 30.00 25.46
C ALA A 23 30.70 28.49 25.38
N PHE A 24 29.89 27.68 24.68
CA PHE A 24 29.97 26.21 24.77
C PHE A 24 31.00 25.54 23.83
N MET A 25 31.85 26.30 23.13
CA MET A 25 32.87 25.76 22.20
C MET A 25 34.33 25.89 22.70
N ALA A 26 34.56 25.99 24.02
CA ALA A 26 35.89 26.20 24.59
C ALA A 26 36.37 25.09 25.57
N VAL A 27 36.04 23.81 25.33
CA VAL A 27 36.57 22.67 26.12
C VAL A 27 36.89 21.42 25.26
N VAL A 28 37.98 21.47 24.47
CA VAL A 28 38.96 20.36 24.30
C VAL A 28 40.31 21.00 23.96
N GLY A 29 41.38 20.65 24.67
CA GLY A 29 42.76 21.05 24.31
C GLY A 29 43.43 22.04 25.27
N GLY A 30 43.62 21.63 26.53
CA GLY A 30 44.44 22.38 27.47
C GLY A 30 45.92 21.98 27.40
N SER A 31 46.82 22.96 27.22
CA SER A 31 48.17 22.91 27.77
C SER A 31 48.70 24.32 27.99
N SER A 32 49.05 24.60 29.25
CA SER A 32 49.39 25.88 29.87
C SER A 32 50.62 26.61 29.30
N GLY A 33 50.58 27.95 29.32
CA GLY A 33 51.75 28.81 29.16
C GLY A 33 51.39 30.30 29.13
N GLY A 34 51.22 30.93 30.29
CA GLY A 34 50.96 32.38 30.37
C GLY A 34 52.24 33.20 30.50
N PHE A 35 52.24 34.46 30.05
CA PHE A 35 52.86 35.61 30.74
C PHE A 35 52.39 36.96 30.14
N HIS A 36 52.87 38.07 30.71
CA HIS A 36 52.25 39.41 30.69
C HIS A 36 52.25 40.21 29.38
N ARG A 37 51.42 41.26 29.38
CA ARG A 37 51.56 42.48 28.56
C ARG A 37 53.01 42.98 28.57
N ALA A 38 53.54 43.27 27.39
CA ALA A 38 54.55 44.32 27.19
C ALA A 38 54.26 45.03 25.87
N THR A 39 54.06 46.35 25.94
CA THR A 39 54.13 47.25 24.79
C THR A 39 55.59 47.53 24.48
N GLU A 40 56.11 47.16 23.31
CA GLU A 40 57.25 47.86 22.73
C GLU A 40 57.42 47.61 21.23
N SER A 41 57.78 48.67 20.51
CA SER A 41 58.14 48.66 19.10
C SER A 41 59.55 48.11 18.88
N ARG A 42 59.73 47.09 18.04
CA ARG A 42 61.04 46.74 17.45
C ARG A 42 60.92 46.33 15.99
N GLN A 43 61.63 47.08 15.14
CA GLN A 43 62.01 46.61 13.81
C GLN A 43 62.96 45.41 13.97
N PHE A 44 62.78 44.37 13.16
CA PHE A 44 63.80 43.35 12.96
C PHE A 44 64.19 43.30 11.48
N HIS A 45 65.42 43.70 11.19
CA HIS A 45 66.12 43.31 9.98
C HIS A 45 66.34 41.80 10.01
N VAL A 46 66.09 41.13 8.89
CA VAL A 46 66.64 39.80 8.60
C VAL A 46 67.50 39.92 7.35
N THR A 47 68.81 39.72 7.53
CA THR A 47 69.80 39.65 6.46
C THR A 47 69.56 38.40 5.61
N ARG A 48 69.45 38.57 4.28
CA ARG A 48 69.24 37.45 3.34
C ARG A 48 70.61 36.85 2.97
N ASP A 49 70.79 35.57 3.27
CA ASP A 49 72.04 34.85 2.99
C ASP A 49 72.33 34.78 1.49
N THR A 50 73.58 35.07 1.10
CA THR A 50 74.00 35.11 -0.30
C THR A 50 74.63 33.79 -0.74
N HIS A 51 73.80 32.84 -1.19
CA HIS A 51 74.32 31.71 -1.96
C HIS A 51 74.23 31.95 -3.47
N SER A 52 75.42 32.02 -4.08
CA SER A 52 75.65 32.31 -5.49
C SER A 52 75.16 31.22 -6.44
N ARG A 53 74.38 31.60 -7.44
CA ARG A 53 74.45 31.01 -8.79
C ARG A 53 74.56 32.13 -9.82
N GLN A 54 75.62 32.09 -10.61
CA GLN A 54 75.95 33.12 -11.60
C GLN A 54 75.61 32.67 -13.02
N ARG A 55 75.25 33.64 -13.86
CA ARG A 55 75.21 33.65 -15.34
C ARG A 55 73.92 33.13 -16.01
N GLY A 56 73.26 34.09 -16.66
CA GLY A 56 71.95 34.04 -17.30
C GLY A 56 71.34 35.44 -17.18
N HIS A 57 71.89 36.41 -17.91
CA HIS A 57 71.72 37.84 -17.60
C HIS A 57 70.41 38.43 -18.15
N ASN A 58 69.30 38.11 -17.48
CA ASN A 58 68.17 39.04 -17.37
C ASN A 58 68.11 39.50 -15.91
N PRO A 59 67.92 40.81 -15.62
CA PRO A 59 67.54 41.22 -14.27
C PRO A 59 66.22 40.52 -13.91
N ARG A 60 66.08 40.09 -12.64
CA ARG A 60 64.78 39.61 -12.14
C ARG A 60 63.73 40.70 -12.40
N PRO A 61 62.54 40.39 -12.93
CA PRO A 61 61.52 41.40 -13.18
C PRO A 61 61.05 42.05 -11.88
N ASN A 62 60.56 43.28 -11.97
CA ASN A 62 59.67 43.84 -10.94
C ASN A 62 58.27 43.22 -11.04
N LEU A 63 57.41 43.49 -10.07
CA LEU A 63 56.06 42.90 -10.02
C LEU A 63 55.20 43.18 -11.28
N ALA A 64 55.29 44.37 -11.90
CA ALA A 64 54.56 44.65 -13.14
C ALA A 64 55.12 43.90 -14.36
N GLN A 65 56.45 43.87 -14.52
CA GLN A 65 57.14 43.11 -15.57
C GLN A 65 56.89 41.60 -15.43
N LEU A 66 56.77 41.10 -14.20
CA LEU A 66 56.43 39.72 -13.92
C LEU A 66 54.98 39.41 -14.33
N ALA A 67 54.02 40.30 -14.01
CA ALA A 67 52.65 40.16 -14.46
C ALA A 67 52.52 40.17 -15.99
N GLU A 68 53.31 41.00 -16.69
CA GLU A 68 53.39 41.00 -18.15
C GLU A 68 53.95 39.68 -18.70
N GLN A 69 55.04 39.16 -18.12
CA GLN A 69 55.62 37.85 -18.48
C GLN A 69 54.66 36.67 -18.23
N LEU A 70 53.78 36.80 -17.24
CA LEU A 70 52.70 35.84 -16.93
C LEU A 70 51.43 36.06 -17.77
N ASN A 71 51.47 36.96 -18.77
CA ASN A 71 50.38 37.28 -19.69
C ASN A 71 49.11 37.84 -19.01
N LEU A 72 49.25 38.52 -17.86
CA LEU A 72 48.16 39.15 -17.11
C LEU A 72 47.88 40.57 -17.64
N THR A 73 47.65 40.67 -18.95
CA THR A 73 47.63 41.93 -19.72
C THR A 73 46.57 42.94 -19.25
N GLU A 74 45.37 42.49 -18.87
CA GLU A 74 44.35 43.40 -18.32
C GLU A 74 44.71 43.88 -16.91
N PHE A 75 45.36 43.05 -16.09
CA PHE A 75 45.87 43.48 -14.78
C PHE A 75 46.96 44.55 -14.93
N VAL A 76 47.94 44.34 -15.83
CA VAL A 76 49.01 45.31 -16.10
C VAL A 76 48.43 46.63 -16.61
N LYS A 77 47.52 46.58 -17.58
CA LYS A 77 46.83 47.75 -18.14
C LYS A 77 46.07 48.56 -17.08
N VAL A 78 45.35 47.90 -16.16
CA VAL A 78 44.68 48.59 -15.04
C VAL A 78 45.71 49.13 -14.05
N LEU A 79 46.77 48.39 -13.75
CA LEU A 79 47.85 48.83 -12.86
C LEU A 79 48.54 50.10 -13.38
N GLU A 80 48.91 50.15 -14.66
CA GLU A 80 49.50 51.31 -15.35
C GLU A 80 48.57 52.52 -15.42
N SER A 81 47.26 52.29 -15.53
CA SER A 81 46.25 53.37 -15.49
C SER A 81 46.10 54.04 -14.11
N THR A 82 46.86 53.57 -13.09
CA THR A 82 46.78 54.06 -11.71
C THR A 82 48.17 54.35 -11.14
N ASN A 83 48.24 55.24 -10.14
CA ASN A 83 49.49 55.50 -9.41
C ASN A 83 49.98 54.31 -8.56
N VAL A 84 49.28 53.18 -8.53
CA VAL A 84 49.70 51.97 -7.78
C VAL A 84 50.91 51.31 -8.44
N GLY A 85 50.98 51.30 -9.78
CA GLY A 85 52.10 50.74 -10.54
C GLY A 85 53.44 51.37 -10.14
N HIS A 86 53.52 52.70 -10.03
CA HIS A 86 54.73 53.40 -9.59
C HIS A 86 55.16 52.97 -8.18
N THR A 87 54.22 52.81 -7.24
CA THR A 87 54.53 52.34 -5.87
C THR A 87 55.11 50.93 -5.91
N ILE A 88 54.43 49.99 -6.57
CA ILE A 88 54.82 48.57 -6.53
C ILE A 88 55.95 48.18 -7.50
N ASN A 89 56.50 49.13 -8.25
CA ASN A 89 57.66 48.94 -9.13
C ASN A 89 58.96 49.52 -8.55
N HIS A 90 58.88 50.32 -7.49
CA HIS A 90 60.04 51.01 -6.89
C HIS A 90 60.20 50.77 -5.39
N GLU A 91 59.11 50.50 -4.66
CA GLU A 91 59.14 50.08 -3.26
C GLU A 91 58.89 48.57 -3.12
N GLY A 92 59.08 48.03 -1.90
CA GLY A 92 58.83 46.62 -1.58
C GLY A 92 59.42 46.18 -0.23
N PRO A 93 59.23 44.90 0.18
CA PRO A 93 58.52 43.87 -0.57
C PRO A 93 56.99 44.00 -0.51
N TYR A 94 56.33 43.61 -1.60
CA TYR A 94 54.87 43.50 -1.67
C TYR A 94 54.43 42.08 -2.09
N THR A 95 53.18 41.73 -1.76
CA THR A 95 52.52 40.52 -2.24
C THR A 95 51.37 40.93 -3.13
N VAL A 96 51.39 40.55 -4.40
CA VAL A 96 50.36 40.92 -5.38
C VAL A 96 49.45 39.71 -5.65
N PHE A 97 48.16 39.87 -5.41
CA PHE A 97 47.13 38.91 -5.80
C PHE A 97 46.55 39.34 -7.14
N ALA A 98 47.15 38.91 -8.26
CA ALA A 98 46.82 39.37 -9.60
C ALA A 98 45.69 38.53 -10.24
N PRO A 99 44.53 39.10 -10.60
CA PRO A 99 43.47 38.36 -11.29
C PRO A 99 43.85 37.99 -12.73
N THR A 100 43.30 36.89 -13.25
CA THR A 100 43.44 36.54 -14.68
C THR A 100 42.70 37.52 -15.59
N ASN A 101 42.98 37.52 -16.89
CA ASN A 101 42.28 38.40 -17.85
C ASN A 101 40.77 38.11 -17.90
N GLU A 102 40.37 36.85 -17.75
CA GLU A 102 38.98 36.41 -17.72
C GLU A 102 38.24 36.90 -16.46
N ALA A 103 38.96 37.15 -15.36
CA ALA A 103 38.39 37.76 -14.15
C ALA A 103 37.90 39.18 -14.43
N PHE A 104 38.69 39.99 -15.14
CA PHE A 104 38.28 41.35 -15.52
C PHE A 104 37.04 41.37 -16.42
N ALA A 105 36.85 40.36 -17.26
CA ALA A 105 35.64 40.22 -18.07
C ALA A 105 34.37 39.85 -17.24
N ARG A 106 34.54 39.31 -16.02
CA ARG A 106 33.45 38.91 -15.12
C ARG A 106 33.06 39.97 -14.08
N ILE A 107 33.71 41.13 -14.05
CA ILE A 107 33.40 42.20 -13.08
C ILE A 107 31.91 42.59 -13.21
N PRO A 108 31.09 42.44 -12.16
CA PRO A 108 29.67 42.76 -12.21
C PRO A 108 29.46 44.28 -12.32
N ASP A 109 28.35 44.72 -12.92
CA ASP A 109 28.13 46.14 -13.25
C ASP A 109 28.23 47.07 -12.03
N TRP A 110 27.73 46.63 -10.87
CA TRP A 110 27.83 47.39 -9.61
C TRP A 110 29.27 47.54 -9.10
N ALA A 111 30.22 46.70 -9.52
CA ALA A 111 31.63 46.79 -9.14
C ALA A 111 32.43 47.71 -10.11
N LYS A 112 31.92 47.97 -11.32
CA LYS A 112 32.58 48.85 -12.30
C LYS A 112 32.64 50.32 -11.87
N GLN A 113 31.83 50.72 -10.89
CA GLN A 113 31.84 52.06 -10.30
C GLN A 113 32.94 52.27 -9.23
N ILE A 114 33.66 51.22 -8.85
CA ILE A 114 34.73 51.29 -7.84
C ILE A 114 35.95 51.98 -8.47
N PRO A 115 36.58 52.97 -7.80
CA PRO A 115 37.80 53.60 -8.29
C PRO A 115 38.91 52.57 -8.54
N LEU A 116 39.41 52.47 -9.78
CA LEU A 116 40.43 51.48 -10.18
C LEU A 116 41.68 51.54 -9.29
N GLY A 117 42.07 52.73 -8.82
CA GLY A 117 43.20 52.89 -7.91
C GLY A 117 42.99 52.22 -6.54
N ASP A 118 41.77 52.20 -6.01
CA ASP A 118 41.46 51.54 -4.73
C ASP A 118 41.22 50.04 -4.92
N LEU A 119 40.65 49.66 -6.07
CA LEU A 119 40.61 48.26 -6.51
C LEU A 119 42.03 47.68 -6.56
N MET A 120 42.98 48.32 -7.26
CA MET A 120 44.37 47.86 -7.34
C MET A 120 45.09 47.84 -5.99
N LYS A 121 44.91 48.86 -5.14
CA LYS A 121 45.44 48.87 -3.77
C LYS A 121 44.98 47.67 -2.93
N TYR A 122 43.77 47.16 -3.16
CA TYR A 122 43.25 46.01 -2.43
C TYR A 122 43.85 44.66 -2.91
N HIS A 123 44.35 44.61 -4.14
CA HIS A 123 45.07 43.45 -4.70
C HIS A 123 46.55 43.40 -4.30
N VAL A 124 47.06 44.39 -3.55
CA VAL A 124 48.46 44.45 -3.12
C VAL A 124 48.55 44.48 -1.60
N ALA A 125 49.37 43.60 -1.03
CA ALA A 125 49.69 43.49 0.39
C ALA A 125 51.13 43.94 0.70
N ARG A 126 51.35 44.45 1.92
CA ARG A 126 52.70 44.81 2.43
C ARG A 126 53.40 43.61 3.04
N GLY A 127 54.56 43.24 2.50
CA GLY A 127 55.34 42.07 2.89
C GLY A 127 55.50 41.07 1.75
N ASP A 128 56.47 40.18 1.89
CA ASP A 128 56.70 39.02 1.02
C ASP A 128 56.03 37.82 1.71
N TYR A 129 54.92 37.30 1.17
CA TYR A 129 54.20 36.16 1.75
C TYR A 129 54.12 35.03 0.73
N LEU A 130 54.96 34.02 0.93
CA LEU A 130 54.92 32.78 0.15
C LEU A 130 53.76 31.90 0.62
N GLU A 131 53.26 31.01 -0.25
CA GLU A 131 52.10 30.14 0.01
C GLU A 131 52.26 29.36 1.33
N LYS A 132 53.46 28.83 1.57
CA LYS A 132 53.83 28.09 2.79
C LYS A 132 53.74 28.90 4.10
N GLU A 133 53.69 30.23 4.01
CA GLU A 133 53.65 31.16 5.15
C GLU A 133 52.21 31.59 5.46
N LEU A 134 51.30 31.39 4.50
CA LEU A 134 49.88 31.65 4.64
C LEU A 134 49.23 30.65 5.61
N LYS A 135 48.24 31.12 6.38
CA LYS A 135 47.50 30.29 7.34
C LYS A 135 46.00 30.52 7.20
N ASN A 136 45.20 29.52 7.58
CA ASN A 136 43.74 29.66 7.53
C ASN A 136 43.28 30.79 8.48
N ASN A 137 42.40 31.66 7.96
CA ASN A 137 41.92 32.88 8.61
C ASN A 137 43.01 33.95 8.88
N MET A 138 44.16 33.88 8.21
CA MET A 138 45.20 34.92 8.29
C MET A 138 44.72 36.23 7.66
N LEU A 139 45.02 37.36 8.29
CA LEU A 139 44.77 38.71 7.76
C LEU A 139 46.08 39.35 7.35
N ILE A 140 46.15 39.79 6.09
CA ILE A 140 47.34 40.42 5.50
C ILE A 140 47.01 41.84 5.09
N ARG A 141 47.75 42.82 5.62
CA ARG A 141 47.45 44.24 5.40
C ARG A 141 47.65 44.68 3.95
N SER A 142 46.58 45.09 3.29
CA SER A 142 46.64 45.61 1.90
C SER A 142 47.17 47.05 1.84
N LEU A 143 47.47 47.54 0.65
CA LEU A 143 47.74 48.96 0.39
C LEU A 143 46.48 49.82 0.46
N LEU A 144 45.29 49.21 0.41
CA LEU A 144 44.04 49.92 0.67
C LEU A 144 43.90 50.07 2.20
N SER A 145 43.86 51.32 2.65
CA SER A 145 43.86 51.63 4.09
C SER A 145 42.69 50.93 4.78
N LYS A 146 42.97 50.30 5.93
CA LYS A 146 41.97 49.58 6.73
C LYS A 146 41.28 48.41 6.00
N ARG A 147 41.99 47.80 5.04
CA ARG A 147 41.56 46.59 4.35
C ARG A 147 42.67 45.56 4.40
N ASP A 148 42.31 44.38 4.87
CA ASP A 148 43.20 43.23 4.92
C ASP A 148 42.71 42.20 3.90
N VAL A 149 43.64 41.52 3.24
CA VAL A 149 43.37 40.31 2.48
C VAL A 149 43.27 39.16 3.47
N ARG A 150 42.08 38.57 3.59
CA ARG A 150 41.85 37.37 4.39
C ARG A 150 42.20 36.15 3.57
N ILE A 151 43.09 35.31 4.11
CA ILE A 151 43.42 34.02 3.53
C ILE A 151 42.61 32.91 4.21
N ASN A 152 41.98 32.05 3.42
CA ASN A 152 41.27 30.87 3.91
C ASN A 152 41.63 29.63 3.10
N PHE A 153 41.71 28.50 3.80
CA PHE A 153 41.99 27.19 3.23
C PHE A 153 40.80 26.25 3.41
N TYR A 154 40.40 25.60 2.33
CA TYR A 154 39.30 24.64 2.26
C TYR A 154 39.78 23.30 1.70
N LYS A 155 38.94 22.27 1.80
CA LYS A 155 39.15 20.98 1.12
C LYS A 155 38.21 20.92 -0.08
N GLY A 156 38.76 20.76 -1.28
CA GLY A 156 38.00 20.61 -2.51
C GLY A 156 37.33 19.24 -2.65
N ALA A 157 36.43 19.11 -3.62
CA ALA A 157 35.72 17.87 -3.92
C ALA A 157 36.67 16.72 -4.36
N ASP A 158 37.81 17.04 -4.97
CA ASP A 158 38.87 16.09 -5.32
C ASP A 158 39.81 15.76 -4.15
N GLY A 159 39.53 16.30 -2.96
CA GLY A 159 40.31 16.13 -1.74
C GLY A 159 41.55 17.02 -1.63
N LYS A 160 41.89 17.82 -2.66
CA LYS A 160 43.01 18.78 -2.59
C LYS A 160 42.65 19.96 -1.71
N GLN A 161 43.68 20.70 -1.28
CA GLN A 161 43.50 21.94 -0.55
C GLN A 161 43.23 23.09 -1.55
N ILE A 162 42.24 23.93 -1.24
CA ILE A 162 41.90 25.14 -1.98
C ILE A 162 42.30 26.33 -1.12
N ALA A 163 43.28 27.11 -1.55
CA ALA A 163 43.65 28.37 -0.92
C ALA A 163 42.86 29.53 -1.55
N THR A 164 42.43 30.50 -0.75
CA THR A 164 41.67 31.68 -1.22
C THR A 164 42.16 32.97 -0.60
N ALA A 165 42.13 34.06 -1.37
CA ALA A 165 42.34 35.44 -0.92
C ALA A 165 41.02 36.22 -1.10
N ASN A 166 40.39 36.65 0.01
CA ASN A 166 39.05 37.27 0.01
C ASN A 166 37.99 36.48 -0.81
N GLY A 167 38.08 35.14 -0.73
CA GLY A 167 37.20 34.21 -1.44
C GLY A 167 37.51 33.96 -2.91
N ARG A 168 38.59 34.54 -3.46
CA ARG A 168 39.11 34.26 -4.81
C ARG A 168 40.18 33.17 -4.72
N THR A 169 40.09 32.15 -5.56
CA THR A 169 41.00 30.99 -5.53
C THR A 169 42.41 31.39 -5.97
N LEU A 170 43.44 30.98 -5.21
CA LEU A 170 44.82 31.09 -5.67
C LEU A 170 45.08 29.95 -6.67
N ASN A 171 45.09 30.29 -7.96
CA ASN A 171 45.27 29.32 -9.05
C ASN A 171 46.73 28.89 -9.21
N GLN A 172 47.66 29.83 -9.03
CA GLN A 172 49.10 29.64 -9.15
C GLN A 172 49.81 30.60 -8.19
N THR A 173 50.89 30.16 -7.55
CA THR A 173 51.48 30.81 -6.38
C THR A 173 53.00 30.99 -6.51
N ASP A 174 53.58 31.78 -5.61
CA ASP A 174 55.04 31.90 -5.39
C ASP A 174 55.87 32.40 -6.59
N PHE A 175 55.33 33.29 -7.43
CA PHE A 175 56.12 33.93 -8.49
C PHE A 175 57.03 35.04 -7.92
N ASP A 176 58.33 34.77 -7.85
CA ASP A 176 59.40 35.62 -7.27
C ASP A 176 59.78 36.81 -8.17
N ALA A 177 59.52 38.04 -7.71
CA ALA A 177 60.00 39.30 -8.28
C ALA A 177 61.10 39.93 -7.41
N HIS A 178 61.89 40.86 -7.95
CA HIS A 178 62.96 41.49 -7.14
C HIS A 178 62.45 42.35 -5.98
N ASN A 179 61.16 42.71 -5.99
CA ASN A 179 60.51 43.57 -5.00
C ASN A 179 59.22 42.96 -4.42
N GLY A 180 59.07 41.63 -4.47
CA GLY A 180 57.94 40.94 -3.87
C GLY A 180 57.60 39.60 -4.51
N VAL A 181 56.41 39.09 -4.18
CA VAL A 181 55.84 37.87 -4.75
C VAL A 181 54.50 38.17 -5.43
N LEU A 182 54.19 37.44 -6.49
CA LEU A 182 52.88 37.47 -7.16
C LEU A 182 52.19 36.09 -7.03
N HIS A 183 50.91 36.12 -6.68
CA HIS A 183 49.98 34.99 -6.71
C HIS A 183 48.87 35.30 -7.71
N ILE A 184 48.51 34.34 -8.56
CA ILE A 184 47.44 34.50 -9.56
C ILE A 184 46.11 34.05 -8.95
N ILE A 185 45.09 34.91 -9.01
CA ILE A 185 43.73 34.61 -8.52
C ILE A 185 42.69 34.49 -9.65
N ASP A 186 41.64 33.70 -9.40
CA ASP A 186 40.58 33.38 -10.38
C ASP A 186 39.58 34.50 -10.67
N ASP A 187 39.42 35.47 -9.76
CA ASP A 187 38.43 36.53 -9.86
C ASP A 187 38.90 37.82 -9.15
N VAL A 188 38.29 38.96 -9.47
CA VAL A 188 38.67 40.28 -8.96
C VAL A 188 38.16 40.52 -7.53
N MET A 189 38.99 41.07 -6.65
CA MET A 189 38.61 41.49 -5.29
C MET A 189 38.00 42.91 -5.30
N TYR A 190 36.67 43.00 -5.36
CA TYR A 190 35.91 44.26 -5.55
C TYR A 190 35.16 44.78 -4.29
N ALA A 191 35.74 44.64 -3.10
CA ALA A 191 35.11 45.05 -1.83
C ALA A 191 36.13 45.34 -0.69
N VAL A 192 36.86 46.47 -0.53
CA VAL A 192 36.78 47.90 -0.94
C VAL A 192 35.44 48.63 -0.68
N TYR A 193 35.44 49.47 0.38
CA TYR A 193 34.44 50.48 0.79
C TYR A 193 35.15 51.55 1.63
N ASP A 194 34.50 52.68 1.95
CA ASP A 194 35.15 53.85 2.56
C ASP A 194 35.42 53.75 4.08
N ARG A 195 34.89 52.72 4.78
CA ARG A 195 34.98 52.59 6.26
C ARG A 195 35.23 51.16 6.71
N GLU A 196 35.92 50.95 7.83
CA GLU A 196 35.93 49.64 8.50
C GLU A 196 34.51 49.16 8.76
N GLY A 197 34.21 47.93 8.37
CA GLY A 197 32.87 47.37 8.43
C GLY A 197 32.91 45.93 8.88
N SER A 198 32.26 45.68 10.01
CA SER A 198 31.80 44.38 10.46
C SER A 198 30.72 43.83 9.53
N ALA A 199 30.32 42.56 9.74
CA ALA A 199 29.21 41.95 9.02
C ALA A 199 27.92 42.78 9.13
N PHE A 200 27.63 43.36 10.30
CA PHE A 200 26.46 44.23 10.48
C PHE A 200 26.61 45.60 9.80
N ASN A 201 27.70 46.34 10.09
CA ASN A 201 27.89 47.71 9.56
C ASN A 201 28.02 47.77 8.03
N MET A 202 28.30 46.64 7.39
CA MET A 202 28.33 46.55 5.93
C MET A 202 26.96 46.29 5.28
N LEU A 203 25.95 45.78 6.00
CA LEU A 203 24.63 45.48 5.42
C LEU A 203 24.02 46.68 4.65
N PRO A 204 23.99 47.92 5.19
CA PRO A 204 23.41 49.07 4.48
C PRO A 204 24.16 49.50 3.21
N ASN A 205 25.39 49.02 3.03
CA ASN A 205 26.30 49.38 1.92
C ASN A 205 26.45 48.25 0.88
N LEU A 206 25.67 47.16 1.03
CA LEU A 206 25.54 46.12 0.01
C LEU A 206 24.88 46.69 -1.26
N PRO A 207 25.20 46.17 -2.46
CA PRO A 207 24.53 46.58 -3.71
C PRO A 207 23.06 46.12 -3.78
N PHE A 208 22.59 45.35 -2.80
CA PHE A 208 21.20 44.94 -2.62
C PHE A 208 20.62 45.57 -1.35
N LYS A 209 19.34 45.94 -1.37
CA LYS A 209 18.66 46.46 -0.17
C LYS A 209 18.50 45.37 0.88
N THR A 210 18.92 45.66 2.11
CA THR A 210 18.84 44.78 3.29
C THR A 210 18.30 45.54 4.52
N SER A 211 17.56 46.63 4.30
CA SER A 211 17.06 47.49 5.37
C SER A 211 16.12 46.78 6.36
N MET A 212 15.42 45.74 5.91
CA MET A 212 14.61 44.87 6.75
C MET A 212 15.46 43.95 7.62
N LEU A 213 16.54 43.39 7.08
CA LEU A 213 17.49 42.58 7.85
C LEU A 213 18.16 43.41 8.96
N VAL A 214 18.61 44.62 8.63
CA VAL A 214 19.21 45.55 9.61
C VAL A 214 18.24 45.84 10.75
N ARG A 215 16.97 46.17 10.45
CA ARG A 215 15.93 46.40 11.47
C ARG A 215 15.65 45.15 12.30
N ALA A 216 15.62 43.97 11.68
CA ALA A 216 15.38 42.71 12.37
C ALA A 216 16.50 42.38 13.37
N LEU A 217 17.77 42.52 12.96
CA LEU A 217 18.94 42.31 13.82
C LEU A 217 18.96 43.25 15.03
N MET A 218 18.68 44.55 14.80
CA MET A 218 18.56 45.55 15.87
C MET A 218 17.33 45.34 16.79
N SER A 219 16.31 44.60 16.34
CA SER A 219 15.12 44.34 17.17
C SER A 219 15.30 43.21 18.20
N VAL A 220 16.44 42.52 18.15
CA VAL A 220 16.79 41.38 19.03
C VAL A 220 18.24 41.44 19.54
N ASP A 221 18.85 42.63 19.52
CA ASP A 221 20.22 42.91 19.98
C ASP A 221 21.33 42.01 19.34
N LEU A 222 21.13 41.54 18.09
CA LEU A 222 22.12 40.74 17.36
C LEU A 222 23.09 41.59 16.51
N ASP A 223 22.82 42.88 16.37
CA ASP A 223 23.71 43.83 15.71
C ASP A 223 25.03 44.01 16.48
N ASP A 224 24.99 44.11 17.81
CA ASP A 224 26.19 44.12 18.67
C ASP A 224 27.02 42.84 18.52
N VAL A 225 26.38 41.68 18.40
CA VAL A 225 27.07 40.39 18.19
C VAL A 225 27.79 40.37 16.84
N LEU A 226 27.10 40.79 15.76
CA LEU A 226 27.68 40.85 14.42
C LEU A 226 28.65 42.03 14.21
N ASN A 227 28.66 43.01 15.11
CA ASN A 227 29.71 44.03 15.26
C ASN A 227 30.93 43.53 16.05
N GLY A 228 30.76 42.50 16.87
CA GLY A 228 31.80 41.95 17.75
C GLY A 228 32.86 41.10 17.05
N GLN A 229 33.60 40.32 17.85
CA GLN A 229 34.65 39.44 17.35
C GLN A 229 34.05 38.23 16.63
N GLY A 230 34.20 38.21 15.30
CA GLY A 230 33.98 37.02 14.47
C GLY A 230 35.18 36.06 14.49
N PRO A 231 35.36 35.20 13.47
CA PRO A 231 34.72 35.27 12.15
C PRO A 231 33.28 34.77 12.06
N PHE A 232 32.47 35.41 11.20
CA PHE A 232 31.11 35.00 10.85
C PHE A 232 30.94 34.82 9.33
N THR A 233 30.08 33.89 8.95
CA THR A 233 29.50 33.77 7.60
C THR A 233 28.03 34.14 7.72
N VAL A 234 27.64 35.27 7.14
CA VAL A 234 26.27 35.81 7.23
C VAL A 234 25.55 35.63 5.89
N PHE A 235 24.49 34.83 5.91
CA PHE A 235 23.55 34.68 4.81
C PHE A 235 22.53 35.82 4.90
N ALA A 236 22.72 36.88 4.12
CA ALA A 236 21.94 38.11 4.25
C ALA A 236 20.73 38.13 3.28
N PRO A 237 19.49 37.88 3.72
CA PRO A 237 18.31 38.03 2.88
C PRO A 237 18.11 39.51 2.46
N THR A 238 17.73 39.73 1.21
CA THR A 238 17.33 41.06 0.70
C THR A 238 15.96 41.49 1.22
N ASP A 239 15.64 42.78 1.08
CA ASP A 239 14.29 43.30 1.36
C ASP A 239 13.23 42.60 0.47
N ASP A 240 13.58 42.23 -0.77
CA ASP A 240 12.72 41.42 -1.64
C ASP A 240 12.53 39.98 -1.10
N ALA A 241 13.55 39.41 -0.44
CA ALA A 241 13.45 38.11 0.23
C ALA A 241 12.46 38.16 1.40
N PHE A 242 12.47 39.25 2.18
CA PHE A 242 11.44 39.48 3.20
C PHE A 242 10.05 39.73 2.58
N ALA A 243 9.97 40.42 1.45
CA ALA A 243 8.71 40.66 0.73
C ALA A 243 8.09 39.38 0.13
N LYS A 244 8.86 38.29 -0.04
CA LYS A 244 8.34 36.95 -0.37
C LYS A 244 7.63 36.28 0.81
N LEU A 245 7.83 36.73 2.04
CA LEU A 245 7.13 36.20 3.22
C LEU A 245 5.69 36.73 3.28
N PRO A 246 4.70 35.92 3.69
CA PRO A 246 3.35 36.42 3.98
C PRO A 246 3.36 37.50 5.06
N ASP A 247 2.63 38.61 4.85
CA ASP A 247 2.55 39.78 5.77
C ASP A 247 2.33 39.41 7.24
N ASP A 248 1.57 38.34 7.46
CA ASP A 248 1.20 37.82 8.76
C ASP A 248 2.34 37.04 9.42
N VAL A 249 3.13 36.28 8.66
CA VAL A 249 4.41 35.71 9.13
C VAL A 249 5.38 36.84 9.50
N VAL A 250 5.46 37.91 8.70
CA VAL A 250 6.25 39.10 9.02
C VAL A 250 5.77 39.75 10.33
N GLN A 251 4.46 39.93 10.52
CA GLN A 251 3.91 40.44 11.78
C GLN A 251 4.12 39.50 12.98
N TYR A 252 4.16 38.18 12.78
CA TYR A 252 4.48 37.23 13.85
C TYR A 252 5.93 37.38 14.31
N LEU A 253 6.88 37.39 13.37
CA LEU A 253 8.30 37.55 13.68
C LEU A 253 8.53 38.91 14.36
N LEU A 254 7.95 39.99 13.86
CA LEU A 254 8.05 41.33 14.48
C LEU A 254 7.41 41.44 15.88
N LYS A 255 6.56 40.49 16.30
CA LYS A 255 5.91 40.45 17.62
C LYS A 255 6.44 39.37 18.55
N ASN A 256 7.30 38.48 18.05
CA ASN A 256 7.83 37.35 18.80
C ASN A 256 9.36 37.36 18.67
N GLU A 257 10.00 38.03 19.62
CA GLU A 257 11.45 38.16 19.75
C GLU A 257 12.16 36.80 19.64
N THR A 258 11.73 35.79 20.41
CA THR A 258 12.29 34.42 20.36
C THR A 258 12.22 33.81 18.97
N ALA A 259 11.12 34.01 18.25
CA ALA A 259 10.96 33.52 16.88
C ALA A 259 11.88 34.28 15.90
N MET A 260 11.97 35.60 16.03
CA MET A 260 12.88 36.43 15.23
C MET A 260 14.34 36.04 15.45
N THR A 261 14.78 35.89 16.72
CA THR A 261 16.13 35.45 17.09
C THR A 261 16.45 34.07 16.49
N GLN A 262 15.53 33.11 16.52
CA GLN A 262 15.73 31.80 15.89
C GLN A 262 15.94 31.91 14.37
N VAL A 263 15.14 32.71 13.67
CA VAL A 263 15.30 32.94 12.22
C VAL A 263 16.65 33.62 11.94
N LEU A 264 17.03 34.65 12.69
CA LEU A 264 18.25 35.41 12.45
C LEU A 264 19.52 34.59 12.77
N LEU A 265 19.53 33.81 13.85
CA LEU A 265 20.65 32.90 14.15
C LEU A 265 20.81 31.80 13.09
N HIS A 266 19.71 31.37 12.45
CA HIS A 266 19.75 30.40 11.36
C HIS A 266 20.33 30.97 10.04
N HIS A 267 20.55 32.29 9.96
CA HIS A 267 21.27 32.95 8.86
C HIS A 267 22.76 33.18 9.15
N VAL A 268 23.25 32.82 10.34
CA VAL A 268 24.64 33.05 10.75
C VAL A 268 25.34 31.71 10.97
N VAL A 269 26.50 31.51 10.34
CA VAL A 269 27.38 30.35 10.57
C VAL A 269 28.69 30.85 11.20
N PRO A 270 29.15 30.27 12.33
CA PRO A 270 30.48 30.56 12.88
C PRO A 270 31.60 30.15 11.92
N GLY A 271 32.61 31.02 11.72
CA GLY A 271 33.71 30.79 10.78
C GLY A 271 33.56 31.56 9.45
N VAL A 272 34.54 31.42 8.55
CA VAL A 272 34.50 31.98 7.19
C VAL A 272 34.37 30.86 6.16
N ALA A 273 33.25 30.81 5.47
CA ALA A 273 33.01 29.91 4.35
C ALA A 273 32.75 30.71 3.06
N TYR A 274 33.80 30.98 2.29
CA TYR A 274 33.67 31.50 0.92
C TYR A 274 33.14 30.41 -0.02
N SER A 275 32.53 30.80 -1.14
CA SER A 275 31.89 29.87 -2.09
C SER A 275 32.84 28.81 -2.66
N ALA A 276 34.13 29.14 -2.82
CA ALA A 276 35.16 28.19 -3.24
C ALA A 276 35.41 27.05 -2.21
N GLY A 277 34.96 27.22 -0.97
CA GLY A 277 34.98 26.22 0.09
C GLY A 277 33.65 25.54 0.36
N LEU A 278 32.60 25.88 -0.39
CA LEU A 278 31.26 25.28 -0.28
C LEU A 278 31.16 24.14 -1.30
N LEU A 279 30.94 22.92 -0.83
CA LEU A 279 30.77 21.72 -1.66
C LEU A 279 29.29 21.32 -1.77
N ASP A 280 28.94 20.63 -2.85
CA ASP A 280 27.60 20.06 -3.00
C ASP A 280 27.33 18.99 -1.92
N GLU A 281 26.08 18.91 -1.44
CA GLU A 281 25.64 18.08 -0.30
C GLU A 281 26.39 18.34 1.03
N MET A 282 27.18 19.41 1.14
CA MET A 282 27.83 19.81 2.40
C MET A 282 26.78 20.30 3.40
N SER A 283 26.94 20.00 4.68
CA SER A 283 26.12 20.58 5.75
C SER A 283 26.94 21.56 6.59
N LEU A 284 26.51 22.83 6.61
CA LEU A 284 27.01 23.85 7.53
C LEU A 284 26.19 23.79 8.84
N THR A 285 26.80 24.14 9.97
CA THR A 285 26.05 24.30 11.24
C THR A 285 25.81 25.78 11.51
N ALA A 286 24.54 26.20 11.54
CA ALA A 286 24.17 27.57 11.87
C ALA A 286 24.28 27.85 13.38
N ALA A 287 24.25 29.13 13.76
CA ALA A 287 24.42 29.58 15.15
C ALA A 287 23.25 29.17 16.06
N ASP A 288 22.12 28.74 15.50
CA ASP A 288 21.01 28.09 16.22
C ASP A 288 21.23 26.56 16.43
N GLY A 289 22.38 26.03 16.01
CA GLY A 289 22.77 24.63 16.14
C GLY A 289 22.14 23.69 15.09
N ARG A 290 21.38 24.22 14.12
CA ARG A 290 20.73 23.41 13.08
C ARG A 290 21.59 23.30 11.82
N PRO A 291 21.47 22.20 11.05
CA PRO A 291 22.14 22.05 9.78
C PRO A 291 21.53 22.95 8.69
N LEU A 292 22.39 23.55 7.88
CA LEU A 292 22.06 24.18 6.59
C LEU A 292 22.69 23.33 5.49
N LEU A 293 21.85 22.74 4.63
CA LEU A 293 22.33 22.01 3.46
C LEU A 293 22.83 22.99 2.39
N VAL A 294 24.00 22.72 1.83
CA VAL A 294 24.58 23.41 0.68
C VAL A 294 24.26 22.61 -0.57
N THR A 295 23.77 23.28 -1.61
CA THR A 295 23.64 22.69 -2.95
C THR A 295 24.43 23.55 -3.93
N VAL A 296 25.29 22.94 -4.74
CA VAL A 296 26.14 23.64 -5.73
C VAL A 296 25.84 23.10 -7.11
N SER A 297 25.21 23.92 -7.95
CA SER A 297 24.90 23.56 -9.34
C SER A 297 25.55 24.53 -10.34
N ALA A 298 25.37 24.27 -11.64
CA ALA A 298 25.76 25.20 -12.69
C ALA A 298 25.04 26.58 -12.58
N ASP A 299 23.93 26.66 -11.85
CA ASP A 299 23.16 27.89 -11.62
C ASP A 299 23.67 28.68 -10.40
N GLY A 300 24.67 28.16 -9.66
CA GLY A 300 25.27 28.79 -8.49
C GLY A 300 25.10 28.00 -7.19
N VAL A 301 25.24 28.69 -6.06
CA VAL A 301 25.17 28.11 -4.71
C VAL A 301 23.83 28.39 -4.07
N LYS A 302 23.25 27.35 -3.43
CA LYS A 302 22.06 27.45 -2.58
C LYS A 302 22.38 27.01 -1.17
N ILE A 303 21.68 27.63 -0.21
CA ILE A 303 21.77 27.32 1.22
C ILE A 303 20.35 27.08 1.71
N GLY A 304 20.06 25.86 2.14
CA GLY A 304 18.69 25.39 2.36
C GLY A 304 17.84 25.58 1.10
N ALA A 305 16.74 26.33 1.22
CA ALA A 305 15.84 26.63 0.10
C ALA A 305 16.20 27.90 -0.70
N GLY A 306 17.18 28.70 -0.25
CA GLY A 306 17.47 30.02 -0.82
C GLY A 306 18.66 30.03 -1.79
N ASN A 307 18.61 30.90 -2.80
CA ASN A 307 19.70 31.09 -3.75
C ASN A 307 20.64 32.22 -3.28
N VAL A 308 21.95 32.05 -3.41
CA VAL A 308 22.93 33.12 -3.19
C VAL A 308 23.00 34.01 -4.43
N VAL A 309 22.62 35.29 -4.29
CA VAL A 309 22.63 36.29 -5.37
C VAL A 309 23.88 37.17 -5.39
N LEU A 310 24.61 37.23 -4.28
CA LEU A 310 25.94 37.84 -4.21
C LEU A 310 26.85 37.05 -3.27
N PRO A 311 27.75 36.19 -3.80
CA PRO A 311 28.70 35.46 -2.97
C PRO A 311 29.92 36.32 -2.60
N ASN A 312 30.63 35.90 -1.55
CA ASN A 312 32.00 36.32 -1.22
C ASN A 312 32.19 37.82 -0.93
N TYR A 313 31.20 38.48 -0.34
CA TYR A 313 31.33 39.86 0.09
C TYR A 313 32.13 39.92 1.40
N THR A 314 33.42 40.24 1.31
CA THR A 314 34.36 40.17 2.44
C THR A 314 34.18 41.33 3.42
N VAL A 315 34.22 41.04 4.72
CA VAL A 315 34.12 42.02 5.82
C VAL A 315 35.19 41.82 6.89
N SER A 316 35.40 42.81 7.76
CA SER A 316 36.52 42.80 8.73
C SER A 316 36.47 41.61 9.70
N ASN A 317 35.27 41.15 10.06
CA ASN A 317 35.02 40.01 10.92
C ASN A 317 34.34 38.83 10.19
N GLY A 318 34.55 38.65 8.87
CA GLY A 318 34.08 37.46 8.15
C GLY A 318 33.70 37.65 6.68
N VAL A 319 32.59 37.04 6.26
CA VAL A 319 32.02 37.11 4.91
C VAL A 319 30.49 37.23 4.95
N ILE A 320 29.92 37.95 4.00
CA ILE A 320 28.49 38.01 3.72
C ILE A 320 28.21 37.33 2.37
N HIS A 321 27.14 36.54 2.32
CA HIS A 321 26.53 36.04 1.08
C HIS A 321 25.10 36.56 1.02
N VAL A 322 24.78 37.40 0.05
CA VAL A 322 23.40 37.94 -0.09
C VAL A 322 22.51 36.89 -0.72
N MET A 323 21.29 36.74 -0.21
CA MET A 323 20.35 35.69 -0.61
C MET A 323 18.96 36.22 -0.98
N ASP A 324 18.28 35.49 -1.86
CA ASP A 324 16.95 35.86 -2.35
C ASP A 324 15.78 35.37 -1.48
N THR A 325 16.06 34.68 -0.37
CA THR A 325 15.07 33.95 0.44
C THR A 325 15.43 34.04 1.93
N VAL A 326 14.44 34.21 2.80
CA VAL A 326 14.62 34.13 4.27
C VAL A 326 14.61 32.65 4.68
N LEU A 327 15.69 32.19 5.29
CA LEU A 327 15.86 30.84 5.85
C LEU A 327 15.03 30.70 7.13
N ILE A 328 14.03 29.81 7.09
CA ILE A 328 13.16 29.50 8.24
C ILE A 328 13.58 28.12 8.78
N PRO A 329 13.91 27.99 10.08
CA PRO A 329 14.32 26.72 10.66
C PRO A 329 13.27 25.62 10.58
N ASP A 330 13.68 24.41 10.20
CA ASP A 330 12.82 23.22 10.30
C ASP A 330 12.36 22.98 11.75
N LYS A 331 11.08 22.62 11.90
CA LYS A 331 10.35 22.47 13.18
C LYS A 331 10.17 23.76 13.98
N MET A 332 10.41 24.94 13.41
CA MET A 332 9.97 26.19 14.00
C MET A 332 8.43 26.27 14.01
N PHE A 333 7.83 26.59 15.16
CA PHE A 333 6.38 26.83 15.26
C PHE A 333 6.03 28.21 14.71
N LEU A 334 5.85 28.32 13.39
CA LEU A 334 5.13 29.44 12.79
C LEU A 334 3.61 29.18 12.83
N PRO A 335 2.76 30.22 13.00
CA PRO A 335 1.32 30.06 12.90
C PRO A 335 0.92 29.57 11.51
N THR A 336 0.35 28.37 11.42
CA THR A 336 -0.10 27.76 10.15
C THR A 336 -1.30 28.49 9.54
N CYS A 337 -2.03 29.25 10.35
CA CYS A 337 -3.00 30.26 9.91
C CYS A 337 -3.17 31.34 10.99
N PHE A 338 -3.32 32.58 10.56
CA PHE A 338 -3.55 33.73 11.43
C PHE A 338 -5.04 34.01 11.64
N LEU A 339 -5.41 34.51 12.83
CA LEU A 339 -6.81 34.67 13.24
C LEU A 339 -7.68 35.47 12.25
N ASN A 340 -7.12 36.52 11.64
CA ASN A 340 -7.79 37.34 10.62
C ASN A 340 -7.96 36.63 9.27
N LYS A 341 -7.05 35.71 8.93
CA LYS A 341 -7.17 34.84 7.74
C LYS A 341 -7.91 33.54 8.06
N LEU A 342 -8.15 33.22 9.33
CA LEU A 342 -8.72 31.95 9.78
C LEU A 342 -10.06 31.67 9.12
N GLU A 343 -10.96 32.64 8.99
CA GLU A 343 -12.27 32.40 8.36
C GLU A 343 -12.15 32.05 6.86
N ALA A 344 -11.26 32.73 6.13
CA ALA A 344 -11.00 32.49 4.71
C ALA A 344 -10.16 31.22 4.46
N HIS A 345 -9.22 30.94 5.35
CA HIS A 345 -8.43 29.71 5.38
C HIS A 345 -9.31 28.51 5.69
N LEU A 346 -10.12 28.56 6.75
CA LEU A 346 -11.08 27.53 7.11
C LEU A 346 -11.99 27.19 5.92
N LYS A 347 -12.51 28.19 5.18
CA LYS A 347 -13.28 27.99 3.93
C LYS A 347 -12.53 27.19 2.83
N LYS A 348 -11.20 27.06 2.92
CA LYS A 348 -10.32 26.36 1.96
C LYS A 348 -9.40 25.31 2.62
N CYS A 349 -9.55 25.03 3.92
CA CYS A 349 -8.60 24.26 4.69
C CYS A 349 -8.90 22.75 4.60
N ASN A 350 -7.98 22.01 4.00
CA ASN A 350 -8.06 20.54 3.88
C ASN A 350 -7.90 19.80 5.22
N SER A 351 -7.56 20.53 6.29
CA SER A 351 -7.38 20.05 7.67
C SER A 351 -8.48 20.51 8.63
N ARG A 352 -9.57 21.11 8.13
CA ARG A 352 -10.81 21.19 8.92
C ARG A 352 -11.21 19.77 9.34
N GLU A 353 -11.65 19.60 10.58
CA GLU A 353 -12.62 18.55 10.87
C GLU A 353 -13.88 18.88 10.07
N LEU A 354 -14.00 18.24 8.91
CA LEU A 354 -15.28 18.06 8.26
C LEU A 354 -16.17 17.26 9.22
N PRO A 355 -17.49 17.49 9.26
CA PRO A 355 -18.40 16.62 9.99
C PRO A 355 -18.08 15.17 9.66
N LYS A 356 -17.75 14.36 10.68
CA LYS A 356 -17.44 12.94 10.51
C LYS A 356 -18.65 12.32 9.79
N PRO A 357 -18.50 11.82 8.55
CA PRO A 357 -19.61 11.33 7.75
C PRO A 357 -20.22 10.07 8.40
N GLU A 358 -21.43 9.66 8.00
CA GLU A 358 -22.11 8.52 8.66
C GLU A 358 -21.29 7.21 8.62
N TYR A 359 -20.42 7.05 7.61
CA TYR A 359 -19.48 5.93 7.50
C TYR A 359 -18.22 6.05 8.38
N HIS A 360 -18.09 7.09 9.20
CA HIS A 360 -16.99 7.26 10.15
C HIS A 360 -17.44 6.97 11.58
N VAL A 361 -17.13 5.77 12.07
CA VAL A 361 -17.23 5.43 13.49
C VAL A 361 -15.82 5.23 14.04
N GLU A 362 -15.47 6.01 15.06
CA GLU A 362 -14.12 6.05 15.59
C GLU A 362 -13.69 4.67 16.12
N ASN A 363 -12.47 4.25 15.74
CA ASN A 363 -11.88 2.96 16.11
C ASN A 363 -12.70 1.71 15.72
N ALA A 364 -13.70 1.82 14.85
CA ALA A 364 -14.59 0.71 14.46
C ALA A 364 -13.87 -0.57 13.99
N ASN A 365 -12.69 -0.42 13.39
CA ASN A 365 -11.87 -1.56 12.95
C ASN A 365 -10.51 -1.63 13.65
N SER A 366 -10.22 -0.83 14.70
CA SER A 366 -8.87 -0.75 15.30
C SER A 366 -8.43 -2.07 15.94
N GLY A 367 -9.33 -2.72 16.68
CA GLY A 367 -9.09 -3.95 17.45
C GLY A 367 -8.88 -3.73 18.94
N ASP A 368 -8.73 -4.84 19.66
CA ASP A 368 -8.57 -4.87 21.11
C ASP A 368 -7.31 -4.10 21.53
N VAL A 369 -7.48 -3.27 22.56
CA VAL A 369 -6.41 -2.49 23.15
C VAL A 369 -5.67 -3.35 24.18
N GLU A 370 -4.61 -4.03 23.73
CA GLU A 370 -3.59 -4.59 24.62
C GLU A 370 -2.52 -3.51 24.85
N GLU A 371 -2.52 -2.88 26.03
CA GLU A 371 -1.44 -1.96 26.44
C GLU A 371 -0.21 -2.75 26.88
N ILE A 372 0.92 -2.50 26.22
CA ILE A 372 2.21 -3.14 26.50
C ILE A 372 3.30 -2.08 26.47
N SER A 373 4.22 -2.11 27.44
CA SER A 373 5.32 -1.15 27.49
C SER A 373 6.19 -1.29 26.23
N PRO A 374 6.67 -0.19 25.63
CA PRO A 374 7.67 -0.25 24.56
C PRO A 374 8.94 -1.03 24.94
N ASP A 375 9.24 -1.16 26.24
CA ASP A 375 10.38 -1.90 26.77
C ASP A 375 10.16 -3.43 26.77
N ASP A 376 8.91 -3.91 26.81
CA ASP A 376 8.56 -5.34 26.78
C ASP A 376 8.57 -5.91 25.33
N LEU A 377 8.68 -5.05 24.32
CA LEU A 377 8.68 -5.46 22.92
C LEU A 377 10.04 -6.00 22.49
N GLN A 378 10.09 -7.29 22.15
CA GLN A 378 11.27 -7.93 21.58
C GLN A 378 11.61 -7.30 20.22
N GLN A 379 12.90 -7.00 20.03
CA GLN A 379 13.43 -6.42 18.81
C GLN A 379 14.50 -7.34 18.26
N LEU A 380 14.37 -7.77 17.00
CA LEU A 380 15.34 -8.65 16.32
C LEU A 380 16.78 -8.13 16.48
N GLY A 381 16.99 -6.81 16.40
CA GLY A 381 18.28 -6.15 16.61
C GLY A 381 18.91 -6.32 18.01
N LYS A 382 18.14 -6.69 19.04
CA LYS A 382 18.58 -6.82 20.44
C LYS A 382 18.62 -8.27 20.96
N MET A 383 18.02 -9.22 20.25
CA MET A 383 18.01 -10.65 20.64
C MET A 383 19.40 -11.28 20.53
N SER A 384 19.68 -12.30 21.35
CA SER A 384 20.88 -13.13 21.15
C SER A 384 20.74 -14.05 19.93
N ASP A 385 21.85 -14.44 19.31
CA ASP A 385 21.81 -15.30 18.13
C ASP A 385 21.16 -16.68 18.40
N PRO A 386 21.38 -17.35 19.56
CA PRO A 386 20.61 -18.53 19.96
C PRO A 386 19.10 -18.28 20.07
N ASP A 387 18.66 -17.13 20.58
CA ASP A 387 17.23 -16.79 20.67
C ASP A 387 16.61 -16.56 19.30
N VAL A 388 17.35 -15.95 18.37
CA VAL A 388 16.92 -15.78 16.97
C VAL A 388 16.75 -17.16 16.29
N LEU A 389 17.71 -18.07 16.47
CA LEU A 389 17.60 -19.44 15.93
C LEU A 389 16.42 -20.21 16.55
N LYS A 390 16.19 -20.07 17.86
CA LYS A 390 15.04 -20.67 18.55
C LYS A 390 13.71 -20.11 18.04
N PHE A 391 13.64 -18.79 17.79
CA PHE A 391 12.46 -18.14 17.22
C PHE A 391 12.17 -18.63 15.80
N ILE A 392 13.20 -18.75 14.95
CA ILE A 392 13.09 -19.31 13.59
C ILE A 392 12.64 -20.78 13.64
N GLY A 393 13.14 -21.58 14.59
CA GLY A 393 12.67 -22.94 14.83
C GLY A 393 11.17 -23.01 15.15
N ASN A 394 10.68 -22.13 16.04
CA ASN A 394 9.26 -22.04 16.36
C ASN A 394 8.41 -21.58 15.15
N ALA A 395 8.93 -20.66 14.33
CA ALA A 395 8.28 -20.26 13.08
C ALA A 395 8.18 -21.42 12.08
N ARG A 396 9.24 -22.23 11.92
CA ARG A 396 9.20 -23.44 11.06
C ARG A 396 8.12 -24.42 11.51
N LEU A 397 8.04 -24.72 12.82
CA LEU A 397 7.00 -25.62 13.37
C LEU A 397 5.58 -25.06 13.19
N CYS A 398 5.40 -23.76 13.43
CA CYS A 398 4.10 -23.09 13.24
C CYS A 398 3.67 -23.11 11.76
N HIS A 399 4.61 -22.89 10.83
CA HIS A 399 4.35 -22.96 9.40
C HIS A 399 4.01 -24.39 8.94
N GLU A 400 4.74 -25.40 9.41
CA GLU A 400 4.41 -26.80 9.13
C GLU A 400 3.00 -27.17 9.59
N ALA A 401 2.59 -26.72 10.79
CA ALA A 401 1.27 -27.00 11.35
C ALA A 401 0.12 -26.17 10.74
N LEU A 402 0.34 -24.91 10.37
CA LEU A 402 -0.70 -24.02 9.83
C LEU A 402 -0.84 -24.06 8.30
N CYS A 403 0.27 -24.27 7.59
CA CYS A 403 0.33 -24.18 6.13
C CYS A 403 0.45 -25.58 5.50
N GLY A 404 1.30 -26.44 6.07
CA GLY A 404 1.60 -27.75 5.49
C GLY A 404 2.26 -27.68 4.10
N THR A 405 2.25 -28.79 3.36
CA THR A 405 2.99 -28.93 2.09
C THR A 405 2.28 -28.38 0.85
N GLN A 406 0.97 -28.11 0.91
CA GLN A 406 0.16 -27.58 -0.20
C GLN A 406 -0.75 -26.42 0.25
N TRP A 407 -0.16 -25.47 0.97
CA TRP A 407 -0.84 -24.26 1.49
C TRP A 407 -1.44 -23.35 0.42
N LYS A 408 -0.73 -23.19 -0.71
CA LYS A 408 -1.07 -22.30 -1.82
C LYS A 408 -1.11 -23.09 -3.11
N ASP A 409 -2.12 -22.86 -3.93
CA ASP A 409 -2.12 -23.30 -5.33
C ASP A 409 -1.65 -22.18 -6.26
N THR A 410 -1.06 -22.58 -7.40
CA THR A 410 -0.54 -21.65 -8.40
C THR A 410 -1.63 -21.28 -9.39
N ARG A 411 -2.13 -20.04 -9.33
CA ARG A 411 -3.23 -19.50 -10.15
C ARG A 411 -2.77 -18.31 -11.00
N LEU A 412 -1.90 -18.60 -11.97
CA LEU A 412 -1.36 -17.61 -12.92
C LEU A 412 -2.40 -17.24 -13.98
N LEU A 413 -3.37 -16.42 -13.60
CA LEU A 413 -4.45 -15.96 -14.48
C LEU A 413 -4.12 -14.58 -15.08
N SER A 414 -4.80 -14.22 -16.17
CA SER A 414 -4.71 -12.89 -16.77
C SER A 414 -6.02 -12.56 -17.49
N HIS A 415 -6.61 -11.42 -17.18
CA HIS A 415 -7.87 -10.97 -17.79
C HIS A 415 -7.65 -10.32 -19.16
N LYS A 416 -8.40 -10.77 -20.17
CA LYS A 416 -8.32 -10.34 -21.57
C LYS A 416 -8.33 -8.81 -21.78
N ALA A 417 -9.04 -8.06 -20.93
CA ALA A 417 -9.19 -6.61 -21.08
C ALA A 417 -7.87 -5.82 -20.99
N LEU A 418 -6.83 -6.38 -20.37
CA LEU A 418 -5.50 -5.76 -20.29
C LEU A 418 -4.53 -6.26 -21.39
N GLY A 419 -4.97 -7.18 -22.27
CA GLY A 419 -4.09 -7.88 -23.22
C GLY A 419 -3.29 -6.95 -24.15
N SER A 420 -3.94 -5.93 -24.74
CA SER A 420 -3.27 -4.94 -25.59
C SER A 420 -2.27 -4.08 -24.83
N GLU A 421 -2.55 -3.79 -23.56
CA GLU A 421 -1.78 -2.84 -22.76
C GLU A 421 -0.59 -3.52 -22.10
N LEU A 422 -0.70 -4.83 -21.83
CA LEU A 422 0.44 -5.69 -21.53
C LEU A 422 1.40 -5.78 -22.74
N GLN A 423 0.88 -5.98 -23.95
CA GLN A 423 1.72 -6.00 -25.17
C GLN A 423 2.45 -4.67 -25.41
N LYS A 424 1.76 -3.53 -25.29
CA LYS A 424 2.38 -2.19 -25.46
C LYS A 424 3.48 -1.88 -24.45
N MET A 425 3.46 -2.49 -23.27
CA MET A 425 4.37 -2.20 -22.16
C MET A 425 5.46 -3.27 -21.98
N GLN A 426 5.67 -4.12 -22.98
CA GLN A 426 6.59 -5.27 -22.90
C GLN A 426 8.03 -4.87 -22.56
N ASP A 427 8.49 -3.71 -23.04
CA ASP A 427 9.83 -3.17 -22.80
C ASP A 427 9.93 -2.25 -21.55
N CYS A 428 8.87 -2.18 -20.73
CA CYS A 428 8.77 -1.30 -19.56
C CYS A 428 8.56 -2.09 -18.25
N PRO A 429 9.61 -2.68 -17.63
CA PRO A 429 9.49 -3.62 -16.51
C PRO A 429 8.64 -3.11 -15.33
N GLY A 430 8.81 -1.86 -14.92
CA GLY A 430 8.06 -1.27 -13.81
C GLY A 430 6.55 -1.10 -14.10
N ALA A 431 6.19 -0.77 -15.35
CA ALA A 431 4.79 -0.69 -15.77
C ALA A 431 4.18 -2.10 -15.92
N MET A 432 4.94 -3.01 -16.52
CA MET A 432 4.58 -4.42 -16.70
C MET A 432 4.25 -5.09 -15.37
N LYS A 433 5.11 -4.93 -14.34
CA LYS A 433 4.88 -5.44 -12.98
C LYS A 433 3.48 -5.12 -12.48
N HIS A 434 3.06 -3.86 -12.61
CA HIS A 434 1.78 -3.40 -12.12
C HIS A 434 0.59 -3.85 -12.97
N LEU A 435 0.73 -3.91 -14.30
CA LEU A 435 -0.32 -4.38 -15.19
C LEU A 435 -0.56 -5.89 -15.04
N CYS A 436 0.49 -6.71 -14.92
CA CYS A 436 0.39 -8.15 -14.66
C CYS A 436 -0.37 -8.44 -13.36
N GLN A 437 -0.06 -7.71 -12.27
CA GLN A 437 -0.79 -7.85 -11.00
C GLN A 437 -2.28 -7.53 -11.17
N ILE A 438 -2.63 -6.44 -11.86
CA ILE A 438 -4.04 -6.05 -12.07
C ILE A 438 -4.76 -7.08 -12.95
N ALA A 439 -4.14 -7.50 -14.05
CA ALA A 439 -4.71 -8.50 -14.98
C ALA A 439 -5.00 -9.83 -14.27
N SER A 440 -4.11 -10.28 -13.38
CA SER A 440 -4.33 -11.50 -12.60
C SER A 440 -5.39 -11.36 -11.51
N ILE A 441 -5.46 -10.21 -10.81
CA ILE A 441 -6.55 -9.93 -9.85
C ILE A 441 -7.89 -10.00 -10.57
N LEU A 442 -8.03 -9.33 -11.72
CA LEU A 442 -9.26 -9.39 -12.53
C LEU A 442 -9.54 -10.82 -13.05
N GLY A 443 -8.52 -11.57 -13.44
CA GLY A 443 -8.68 -12.98 -13.88
C GLY A 443 -9.14 -13.90 -12.74
N ASN A 444 -8.69 -13.67 -11.51
CA ASN A 444 -9.20 -14.37 -10.33
C ASN A 444 -10.65 -13.95 -10.02
N LEU A 445 -11.02 -12.67 -10.14
CA LEU A 445 -12.40 -12.21 -10.01
C LEU A 445 -13.33 -12.83 -11.08
N GLU A 446 -12.87 -12.97 -12.33
CA GLU A 446 -13.60 -13.65 -13.42
C GLU A 446 -13.79 -15.15 -13.12
N ARG A 447 -12.72 -15.85 -12.70
CA ARG A 447 -12.77 -17.28 -12.31
C ARG A 447 -13.68 -17.54 -11.11
N LEU A 448 -13.73 -16.62 -10.15
CA LEU A 448 -14.65 -16.66 -9.00
C LEU A 448 -16.07 -16.22 -9.37
N CYS A 449 -16.30 -15.82 -10.63
CA CYS A 449 -17.55 -15.30 -11.17
C CYS A 449 -18.09 -14.08 -10.40
N LEU A 450 -17.17 -13.29 -9.83
CA LEU A 450 -17.44 -12.02 -9.16
C LEU A 450 -17.60 -10.86 -10.14
N LEU A 451 -17.18 -11.04 -11.41
CA LEU A 451 -17.47 -10.12 -12.51
C LEU A 451 -18.72 -10.50 -13.31
N ALA A 452 -19.38 -11.62 -12.98
CA ALA A 452 -20.46 -12.19 -13.78
C ALA A 452 -21.88 -11.66 -13.40
N ARG A 453 -21.99 -10.78 -12.41
CA ARG A 453 -23.27 -10.26 -11.88
C ARG A 453 -23.13 -8.81 -11.41
N ARG A 454 -24.24 -8.18 -11.00
CA ARG A 454 -24.24 -6.90 -10.28
C ARG A 454 -23.47 -7.06 -8.96
N CYS A 455 -22.43 -6.24 -8.79
CA CYS A 455 -21.58 -6.23 -7.60
C CYS A 455 -21.24 -4.79 -7.22
N THR A 456 -21.16 -4.53 -5.92
CA THR A 456 -20.53 -3.33 -5.38
C THR A 456 -19.08 -3.63 -5.10
N PHE A 457 -18.18 -3.11 -5.93
CA PHE A 457 -16.74 -3.31 -5.77
C PHE A 457 -16.15 -2.27 -4.84
N VAL A 458 -15.29 -2.69 -3.91
CA VAL A 458 -14.64 -1.80 -2.93
C VAL A 458 -13.12 -1.98 -3.01
N GLU A 459 -12.41 -1.04 -3.65
CA GLU A 459 -10.94 -1.01 -3.67
C GLU A 459 -10.43 -0.37 -2.38
N PHE A 460 -9.90 -1.17 -1.46
CA PHE A 460 -9.27 -0.67 -0.22
C PHE A 460 -7.82 -0.25 -0.48
N GLY A 461 -7.47 0.99 -0.10
CA GLY A 461 -6.14 1.55 -0.36
C GLY A 461 -5.91 1.89 -1.84
N ALA A 462 -6.95 2.39 -2.51
CA ALA A 462 -6.99 2.50 -3.97
C ALA A 462 -5.86 3.35 -4.59
N GLY A 463 -5.26 4.27 -3.84
CA GLY A 463 -4.09 5.05 -4.28
C GLY A 463 -4.36 5.73 -5.63
N ARG A 464 -3.60 5.37 -6.67
CA ARG A 464 -3.76 5.89 -8.04
C ARG A 464 -5.05 5.46 -8.76
N GLY A 465 -5.87 4.57 -8.20
CA GLY A 465 -7.15 4.10 -8.76
C GLY A 465 -7.00 3.12 -9.94
N ALA A 466 -5.87 2.42 -10.03
CA ALA A 466 -5.53 1.61 -11.19
C ALA A 466 -6.33 0.31 -11.28
N VAL A 467 -6.67 -0.34 -10.14
CA VAL A 467 -7.54 -1.52 -10.17
C VAL A 467 -8.96 -1.09 -10.53
N SER A 468 -9.51 -0.10 -9.81
CA SER A 468 -10.85 0.42 -10.09
C SER A 468 -11.05 0.91 -11.52
N TYR A 469 -10.06 1.53 -12.18
CA TYR A 469 -10.16 1.90 -13.59
C TYR A 469 -10.45 0.68 -14.49
N TRP A 470 -9.63 -0.36 -14.38
CA TRP A 470 -9.81 -1.58 -15.19
C TRP A 470 -11.04 -2.39 -14.77
N LEU A 471 -11.37 -2.39 -13.47
CA LEU A 471 -12.55 -3.06 -12.93
C LEU A 471 -13.85 -2.40 -13.42
N SER A 472 -13.90 -1.06 -13.45
CA SER A 472 -15.03 -0.29 -14.01
C SER A 472 -15.20 -0.56 -15.50
N LYS A 473 -14.09 -0.63 -16.25
CA LYS A 473 -14.13 -1.00 -17.68
C LYS A 473 -14.74 -2.38 -17.89
N VAL A 474 -14.25 -3.40 -17.19
CA VAL A 474 -14.78 -4.78 -17.33
C VAL A 474 -16.23 -4.89 -16.83
N ALA A 475 -16.59 -4.16 -15.76
CA ALA A 475 -17.97 -4.09 -15.30
C ALA A 475 -18.89 -3.44 -16.37
N SER A 476 -18.44 -2.38 -17.04
CA SER A 476 -19.22 -1.71 -18.10
C SER A 476 -19.45 -2.61 -19.32
N GLU A 477 -18.45 -3.40 -19.72
CA GLU A 477 -18.57 -4.40 -20.79
C GLU A 477 -19.63 -5.47 -20.47
N SER A 478 -19.87 -5.75 -19.17
CA SER A 478 -20.85 -6.75 -18.73
C SER A 478 -22.32 -6.27 -18.79
N LYS A 479 -22.56 -4.97 -18.97
CA LYS A 479 -23.90 -4.33 -18.97
C LYS A 479 -24.74 -4.63 -17.72
N LYS A 480 -24.14 -4.54 -16.52
CA LYS A 480 -24.82 -4.75 -15.24
C LYS A 480 -24.63 -3.54 -14.34
N ASP A 481 -25.63 -3.21 -13.52
CA ASP A 481 -25.67 -2.04 -12.62
C ASP A 481 -24.73 -2.16 -11.40
N SER A 482 -23.49 -2.58 -11.65
CA SER A 482 -22.39 -2.60 -10.69
C SER A 482 -21.87 -1.19 -10.44
N GLU A 483 -21.23 -1.00 -9.29
CA GLU A 483 -20.63 0.27 -8.86
C GLU A 483 -19.24 0.02 -8.25
N VAL A 484 -18.41 1.06 -8.20
CA VAL A 484 -17.02 0.95 -7.71
C VAL A 484 -16.69 2.05 -6.71
N PHE A 485 -16.44 1.67 -5.45
CA PHE A 485 -15.95 2.55 -4.40
C PHE A 485 -14.42 2.46 -4.25
N LEU A 486 -13.76 3.62 -4.20
CA LEU A 486 -12.31 3.74 -4.00
C LEU A 486 -12.04 4.31 -2.61
N ILE A 487 -11.60 3.47 -1.66
CA ILE A 487 -11.30 3.88 -0.28
C ILE A 487 -9.82 4.30 -0.19
N ASP A 488 -9.56 5.56 0.20
CA ASP A 488 -8.21 6.10 0.31
C ASP A 488 -8.15 7.25 1.33
N ARG A 489 -7.03 7.38 2.05
CA ARG A 489 -6.77 8.51 2.98
C ARG A 489 -6.42 9.81 2.22
N ALA A 490 -5.91 9.73 0.98
CA ALA A 490 -5.28 10.84 0.25
C ALA A 490 -6.11 11.46 -0.91
N SER A 491 -5.85 12.74 -1.21
CA SER A 491 -6.59 13.57 -2.20
C SER A 491 -6.36 13.18 -3.69
N GLN A 492 -7.07 13.82 -4.62
CA GLN A 492 -7.29 13.30 -5.99
C GLN A 492 -6.27 13.68 -7.08
N ARG A 493 -5.14 14.32 -6.75
CA ARG A 493 -4.19 14.84 -7.75
C ARG A 493 -3.44 13.70 -8.46
N HIS A 494 -3.37 13.73 -9.79
CA HIS A 494 -2.68 12.75 -10.66
C HIS A 494 -3.15 11.27 -10.55
N LYS A 495 -4.44 11.04 -10.25
CA LYS A 495 -5.03 9.69 -10.18
C LYS A 495 -5.78 9.29 -11.47
N LEU A 496 -5.82 7.99 -11.77
CA LEU A 496 -6.40 7.45 -13.01
C LEU A 496 -7.93 7.52 -13.03
N ASP A 497 -8.60 7.56 -11.88
CA ASP A 497 -10.05 7.71 -11.76
C ASP A 497 -10.59 9.07 -12.26
N ASN A 498 -9.73 10.07 -12.48
CA ASN A 498 -10.16 11.27 -13.21
C ASN A 498 -10.51 10.95 -14.68
N ARG A 499 -9.86 9.95 -15.29
CA ARG A 499 -10.21 9.46 -16.65
C ARG A 499 -11.58 8.77 -16.71
N LEU A 500 -12.17 8.45 -15.56
CA LEU A 500 -13.53 7.90 -15.46
C LEU A 500 -14.59 9.00 -15.38
N LYS A 501 -14.19 10.27 -15.16
CA LYS A 501 -15.09 11.43 -15.11
C LYS A 501 -15.14 12.20 -16.43
N ASP A 502 -14.01 12.30 -17.13
CA ASP A 502 -13.86 13.12 -18.33
C ASP A 502 -14.26 12.39 -19.63
N GLY A 503 -15.32 11.57 -19.59
CA GLY A 503 -16.01 11.08 -20.79
C GLY A 503 -15.18 10.22 -21.76
N ASP A 504 -14.54 9.15 -21.28
CA ASP A 504 -14.14 8.06 -22.18
C ASP A 504 -15.42 7.39 -22.72
N GLU A 505 -15.86 7.75 -23.93
CA GLU A 505 -17.12 7.28 -24.55
C GLU A 505 -17.24 5.75 -24.64
N ALA A 506 -16.13 5.03 -24.46
CA ALA A 506 -16.11 3.57 -24.39
C ALA A 506 -16.53 2.98 -23.03
N LEU A 507 -16.62 3.77 -21.95
CA LEU A 507 -17.09 3.31 -20.63
C LEU A 507 -18.58 3.62 -20.42
N GLY A 508 -19.41 2.58 -20.51
CA GLY A 508 -20.83 2.67 -20.16
C GLY A 508 -21.05 2.77 -18.65
N SER A 509 -21.57 3.92 -18.19
CA SER A 509 -22.47 4.13 -17.03
C SER A 509 -22.20 3.50 -15.64
N VAL A 510 -21.08 2.81 -15.39
CA VAL A 510 -20.74 2.27 -14.05
C VAL A 510 -20.43 3.43 -13.08
N PRO A 511 -21.16 3.61 -11.96
CA PRO A 511 -20.87 4.65 -10.99
C PRO A 511 -19.54 4.40 -10.28
N VAL A 512 -18.69 5.43 -10.19
CA VAL A 512 -17.37 5.34 -9.55
C VAL A 512 -17.20 6.46 -8.52
N SER A 513 -17.09 6.06 -7.25
CA SER A 513 -17.13 6.97 -6.09
C SER A 513 -15.86 6.83 -5.26
N ARG A 514 -15.02 7.88 -5.23
CA ARG A 514 -13.82 7.90 -4.37
C ARG A 514 -14.15 8.50 -3.00
N ILE A 515 -13.94 7.70 -1.97
CA ILE A 515 -14.25 8.00 -0.58
C ILE A 515 -12.96 8.33 0.16
N LYS A 516 -12.92 9.51 0.80
CA LYS A 516 -11.82 9.90 1.68
C LYS A 516 -12.09 9.38 3.09
N ALA A 517 -11.66 8.16 3.37
CA ALA A 517 -11.86 7.51 4.67
C ALA A 517 -10.57 6.86 5.19
N ASP A 518 -10.43 6.85 6.51
CA ASP A 518 -9.52 5.93 7.17
C ASP A 518 -10.22 4.58 7.37
N ILE A 519 -9.60 3.48 6.93
CA ILE A 519 -10.13 2.12 7.08
C ILE A 519 -10.26 1.76 8.57
N GLU A 520 -9.44 2.32 9.46
CA GLU A 520 -9.53 2.11 10.91
C GLU A 520 -10.87 2.59 11.51
N HIS A 521 -11.53 3.55 10.84
CA HIS A 521 -12.77 4.19 11.32
C HIS A 521 -13.96 3.98 10.36
N LEU A 522 -13.78 3.17 9.31
CA LEU A 522 -14.79 3.00 8.25
C LEU A 522 -15.86 1.96 8.64
N VAL A 523 -17.13 2.36 8.61
CA VAL A 523 -18.29 1.46 8.64
C VAL A 523 -18.87 1.36 7.24
N LEU A 524 -18.68 0.20 6.60
CA LEU A 524 -19.05 -0.02 5.20
C LEU A 524 -20.57 0.04 4.97
N ASP A 525 -21.37 -0.43 5.92
CA ASP A 525 -22.84 -0.43 5.85
C ASP A 525 -23.46 0.98 5.73
N SER A 526 -22.73 2.02 6.17
CA SER A 526 -23.14 3.43 6.10
C SER A 526 -22.59 4.16 4.87
N LEU A 527 -21.77 3.49 4.07
CA LEU A 527 -21.26 3.99 2.79
C LEU A 527 -22.20 3.59 1.65
N LEU A 528 -22.67 2.36 1.74
CA LEU A 528 -23.56 1.74 0.78
C LEU A 528 -24.96 2.21 1.12
N ASP A 529 -25.70 2.70 0.12
CA ASP A 529 -27.08 3.18 0.28
C ASP A 529 -28.03 1.97 0.39
N VAL A 530 -27.75 1.09 1.35
CA VAL A 530 -28.52 -0.11 1.65
C VAL A 530 -29.87 0.38 2.14
N PRO A 531 -30.97 0.11 1.41
CA PRO A 531 -32.29 0.57 1.84
C PRO A 531 -32.55 0.06 3.25
N ARG A 532 -32.89 0.98 4.16
CA ARG A 532 -33.44 0.56 5.47
C ARG A 532 -34.67 -0.30 5.16
N LEU A 533 -34.61 -1.56 5.60
CA LEU A 533 -35.55 -2.63 5.26
C LEU A 533 -36.99 -2.28 5.66
N ASP A 534 -37.72 -1.57 4.79
CA ASP A 534 -39.16 -1.28 4.93
C ASP A 534 -39.92 -1.31 3.59
N THR A 535 -39.25 -1.57 2.47
CA THR A 535 -39.89 -1.82 1.16
C THR A 535 -39.33 -3.10 0.55
N GLY A 536 -40.19 -4.11 0.35
CA GLY A 536 -39.82 -5.48 0.00
C GLY A 536 -39.30 -5.70 -1.42
N SER A 537 -38.13 -5.15 -1.74
CA SER A 537 -37.33 -5.49 -2.92
C SER A 537 -35.93 -5.93 -2.48
N GLU A 538 -35.74 -7.25 -2.28
CA GLU A 538 -34.55 -7.86 -1.69
C GLU A 538 -33.38 -8.04 -2.69
N ASP A 539 -32.92 -6.98 -3.35
CA ASP A 539 -31.60 -6.99 -4.00
C ASP A 539 -30.51 -6.91 -2.89
N GLU A 540 -30.19 -8.04 -2.22
CA GLU A 540 -29.10 -8.10 -1.24
C GLU A 540 -27.77 -7.63 -1.88
N THR A 541 -27.29 -6.44 -1.52
CA THR A 541 -26.07 -5.85 -2.06
C THR A 541 -24.87 -6.79 -1.88
N ARG A 542 -24.28 -7.29 -2.97
CA ARG A 542 -23.04 -8.08 -2.92
C ARG A 542 -21.82 -7.16 -2.87
N ILE A 543 -21.01 -7.28 -1.82
CA ILE A 543 -19.70 -6.62 -1.74
C ILE A 543 -18.60 -7.51 -2.30
N VAL A 544 -17.81 -6.97 -3.23
CA VAL A 544 -16.54 -7.56 -3.67
C VAL A 544 -15.39 -6.63 -3.30
N ALA A 545 -14.69 -6.96 -2.23
CA ALA A 545 -13.56 -6.18 -1.74
C ALA A 545 -12.26 -6.61 -2.41
N VAL A 546 -11.50 -5.64 -2.93
CA VAL A 546 -10.31 -5.88 -3.75
C VAL A 546 -9.13 -5.04 -3.24
N THR A 547 -7.93 -5.62 -3.24
CA THR A 547 -6.68 -4.85 -3.08
C THR A 547 -5.60 -5.35 -4.02
N LYS A 548 -4.77 -4.44 -4.53
CA LYS A 548 -3.51 -4.78 -5.24
C LYS A 548 -2.29 -4.70 -4.32
N HIS A 549 -2.28 -3.73 -3.40
CA HIS A 549 -1.20 -3.48 -2.45
C HIS A 549 -1.76 -2.76 -1.22
N LEU A 550 -2.13 -3.52 -0.19
CA LEU A 550 -2.51 -2.98 1.11
C LEU A 550 -1.49 -3.48 2.14
N CYS A 551 -0.83 -2.56 2.85
CA CYS A 551 0.32 -2.84 3.70
C CYS A 551 0.03 -2.58 5.18
N GLY A 552 0.70 -3.34 6.04
CA GLY A 552 0.60 -3.21 7.49
C GLY A 552 -0.81 -3.38 8.05
N ALA A 553 -1.12 -2.65 9.12
CA ALA A 553 -2.41 -2.69 9.83
C ALA A 553 -3.64 -2.45 8.92
N ALA A 554 -3.47 -1.74 7.79
CA ALA A 554 -4.56 -1.42 6.87
C ALA A 554 -5.23 -2.68 6.26
N THR A 555 -4.47 -3.76 6.04
CA THR A 555 -5.02 -5.04 5.58
C THR A 555 -5.98 -5.60 6.63
N ASP A 556 -5.56 -5.62 7.89
CA ASP A 556 -6.30 -6.18 9.00
C ASP A 556 -7.47 -5.27 9.43
N PHE A 557 -7.38 -3.95 9.21
CA PHE A 557 -8.53 -3.02 9.27
C PHE A 557 -9.57 -3.34 8.20
N ALA A 558 -9.15 -3.59 6.94
CA ALA A 558 -10.09 -3.89 5.85
C ALA A 558 -10.79 -5.24 6.02
N LEU A 559 -10.08 -6.26 6.53
CA LEU A 559 -10.68 -7.56 6.86
C LEU A 559 -11.74 -7.44 7.97
N ARG A 560 -11.49 -6.60 9.00
CA ARG A 560 -12.49 -6.31 10.04
C ARG A 560 -13.66 -5.47 9.55
N CYS A 561 -13.40 -4.46 8.71
CA CYS A 561 -14.45 -3.66 8.07
C CYS A 561 -15.47 -4.55 7.33
N LEU A 562 -14.99 -5.58 6.64
CA LEU A 562 -15.84 -6.58 5.97
C LEU A 562 -16.50 -7.56 6.94
N ALA A 563 -15.81 -8.00 7.98
CA ALA A 563 -16.40 -8.89 8.99
C ALA A 563 -17.55 -8.20 9.75
N ASN A 564 -17.34 -6.95 10.16
CA ASN A 564 -18.28 -6.11 10.92
C ASN A 564 -19.52 -5.69 10.10
N SER A 565 -19.43 -5.68 8.77
CA SER A 565 -20.55 -5.36 7.87
C SER A 565 -21.70 -6.39 7.99
N LYS A 566 -22.93 -5.91 8.15
CA LYS A 566 -24.15 -6.74 8.24
C LYS A 566 -24.54 -7.40 6.92
N ILE A 567 -23.98 -6.92 5.81
CA ILE A 567 -24.19 -7.50 4.48
C ILE A 567 -23.70 -8.95 4.48
N LYS A 568 -24.53 -9.88 3.98
CA LYS A 568 -24.28 -11.33 4.06
C LYS A 568 -23.42 -11.85 2.90
N ASP A 569 -23.59 -11.26 1.72
CA ASP A 569 -22.90 -11.69 0.51
C ASP A 569 -21.65 -10.84 0.28
N LYS A 570 -20.51 -11.38 0.70
CA LYS A 570 -19.22 -10.70 0.75
C LYS A 570 -18.17 -11.57 0.08
N SER A 571 -17.20 -10.93 -0.57
CA SER A 571 -16.04 -11.59 -1.16
C SER A 571 -14.77 -10.75 -0.97
N VAL A 572 -13.64 -11.43 -0.81
CA VAL A 572 -12.31 -10.88 -0.57
C VAL A 572 -11.39 -11.32 -1.71
N CYS A 573 -10.65 -10.38 -2.30
CA CYS A 573 -9.62 -10.61 -3.29
C CYS A 573 -8.43 -9.66 -3.00
N PHE A 574 -7.64 -9.98 -1.97
CA PHE A 574 -6.65 -9.08 -1.38
C PHE A 574 -5.22 -9.54 -1.67
N ALA A 575 -4.49 -8.81 -2.51
CA ALA A 575 -3.05 -9.04 -2.68
C ALA A 575 -2.28 -8.52 -1.45
N THR A 576 -1.41 -9.37 -0.92
CA THR A 576 -0.72 -9.14 0.36
C THR A 576 0.67 -8.55 0.16
N CYS A 577 0.90 -7.38 0.76
CA CYS A 577 2.15 -6.62 0.67
C CYS A 577 3.36 -7.38 1.30
N CYS A 578 4.59 -7.13 0.81
CA CYS A 578 5.83 -7.70 1.37
C CYS A 578 6.20 -7.08 2.72
N HIS A 579 5.93 -5.80 2.89
CA HIS A 579 6.21 -5.07 4.12
C HIS A 579 5.05 -5.28 5.12
N HIS A 580 5.05 -6.43 5.79
CA HIS A 580 4.12 -6.75 6.88
C HIS A 580 4.42 -5.93 8.15
N ARG A 581 4.33 -4.60 8.05
CA ARG A 581 4.29 -3.65 9.18
C ARG A 581 2.92 -3.70 9.88
N CYS A 582 2.45 -4.91 10.16
CA CYS A 582 1.24 -5.15 10.93
C CYS A 582 1.60 -5.06 12.41
N GLU A 583 0.72 -4.47 13.20
CA GLU A 583 0.90 -4.31 14.64
C GLU A 583 -0.01 -5.31 15.35
N TRP A 584 0.46 -5.90 16.45
CA TRP A 584 -0.32 -6.92 17.16
C TRP A 584 -1.73 -6.46 17.52
N LYS A 585 -1.87 -5.23 18.04
CA LYS A 585 -3.17 -4.55 18.29
C LYS A 585 -4.16 -4.72 17.13
N SER A 586 -3.67 -4.44 15.92
CA SER A 586 -4.44 -4.49 14.68
C SER A 586 -4.57 -5.88 14.04
N TYR A 587 -3.71 -6.83 14.40
CA TYR A 587 -3.64 -8.09 13.68
C TYR A 587 -4.85 -8.98 14.00
N VAL A 588 -5.48 -9.56 12.97
CA VAL A 588 -6.74 -10.32 13.15
C VAL A 588 -6.55 -11.78 13.56
N GLY A 589 -5.39 -12.38 13.30
CA GLY A 589 -5.14 -13.81 13.52
C GLY A 589 -4.62 -14.18 14.92
N LYS A 590 -4.76 -13.29 15.92
CA LYS A 590 -4.14 -13.43 17.26
C LYS A 590 -4.34 -14.81 17.88
N SER A 591 -5.60 -15.26 17.93
CA SER A 591 -6.02 -16.49 18.64
C SER A 591 -5.30 -17.75 18.15
N VAL A 592 -5.02 -17.83 16.85
CA VAL A 592 -4.29 -18.96 16.25
C VAL A 592 -2.80 -18.82 16.48
N LEU A 593 -2.22 -17.62 16.32
CA LEU A 593 -0.79 -17.42 16.55
C LEU A 593 -0.38 -17.59 18.03
N GLN A 594 -1.27 -17.27 18.97
CA GLN A 594 -1.09 -17.47 20.41
C GLN A 594 -0.89 -18.94 20.78
N SER A 595 -1.57 -19.90 20.12
CA SER A 595 -1.37 -21.33 20.41
C SER A 595 0.00 -21.86 19.97
N TYR A 596 0.70 -21.15 19.08
CA TYR A 596 2.08 -21.42 18.68
C TYR A 596 3.10 -20.50 19.38
N GLY A 597 2.72 -19.85 20.48
CA GLY A 597 3.61 -19.03 21.30
C GLY A 597 3.94 -17.64 20.73
N PHE A 598 3.28 -17.21 19.65
CA PHE A 598 3.39 -15.84 19.15
C PHE A 598 2.41 -14.94 19.88
N ASN A 599 2.92 -13.85 20.41
CA ASN A 599 2.17 -12.91 21.22
C ASN A 599 2.68 -11.49 20.97
N ALA A 600 2.01 -10.51 21.56
CA ALA A 600 2.32 -9.10 21.38
C ALA A 600 3.80 -8.70 21.61
N SER A 601 4.49 -9.33 22.57
CA SER A 601 5.90 -9.04 22.84
C SER A 601 6.82 -9.46 21.70
N ASN A 602 6.51 -10.55 20.99
CA ASN A 602 7.42 -11.20 20.03
C ASN A 602 6.95 -11.14 18.57
N PHE A 603 5.69 -10.76 18.31
CA PHE A 603 5.13 -10.63 16.97
C PHE A 603 5.91 -9.64 16.08
N ARG A 604 6.49 -8.59 16.69
CA ARG A 604 7.35 -7.63 15.97
C ARG A 604 8.61 -8.30 15.38
N VAL A 605 9.10 -9.38 15.99
CA VAL A 605 10.22 -10.18 15.46
C VAL A 605 9.76 -10.95 14.21
N LEU A 606 8.58 -11.59 14.25
CA LEU A 606 7.97 -12.26 13.09
C LEU A 606 7.80 -11.30 11.90
N CYS A 607 7.24 -10.11 12.15
CA CYS A 607 7.10 -9.05 11.16
C CYS A 607 8.45 -8.53 10.62
N SER A 608 9.50 -8.51 11.46
CA SER A 608 10.84 -8.07 11.04
C SER A 608 11.48 -9.09 10.09
N LEU A 609 11.32 -10.39 10.37
CA LEU A 609 11.85 -11.47 9.55
C LEU A 609 11.21 -11.55 8.15
N THR A 610 9.96 -11.10 7.94
CA THR A 610 9.38 -11.07 6.58
C THR A 610 10.15 -10.16 5.62
N SER A 611 10.95 -9.21 6.12
CA SER A 611 11.80 -8.36 5.26
C SER A 611 12.89 -9.15 4.52
N TRP A 612 13.32 -10.30 5.06
CA TRP A 612 14.38 -11.13 4.49
C TRP A 612 13.99 -11.73 3.13
N LEU A 613 12.68 -11.82 2.86
CA LEU A 613 12.09 -12.20 1.56
C LEU A 613 12.52 -11.27 0.41
N THR A 614 12.99 -10.05 0.71
CA THR A 614 13.44 -9.07 -0.29
C THR A 614 14.96 -8.96 -0.42
N CYS A 615 15.74 -9.71 0.37
CA CYS A 615 17.19 -9.54 0.46
C CYS A 615 17.96 -9.87 -0.83
N GLY A 616 17.58 -10.90 -1.61
CA GLY A 616 18.20 -11.16 -2.91
C GLY A 616 17.79 -10.18 -4.01
N SER A 617 16.62 -9.55 -3.90
CA SER A 617 16.11 -8.61 -4.92
C SER A 617 16.95 -7.33 -5.03
N ARG A 618 17.59 -6.88 -3.94
CA ARG A 618 18.45 -5.68 -3.93
C ARG A 618 19.74 -5.83 -4.75
N LYS A 619 20.12 -7.03 -5.18
CA LYS A 619 21.29 -7.25 -6.07
C LYS A 619 21.02 -7.00 -7.56
N ARG A 620 19.81 -6.58 -7.95
CA ARG A 620 19.43 -6.36 -9.37
C ARG A 620 19.13 -4.92 -9.78
N GLU A 621 19.16 -3.96 -8.85
CA GLU A 621 19.05 -2.53 -9.17
C GLU A 621 20.18 -1.77 -8.46
N GLU A 622 21.24 -1.44 -9.21
CA GLU A 622 22.33 -0.58 -8.72
C GLU A 622 21.85 0.85 -8.53
N LYS A 623 21.49 1.21 -7.29
CA LYS A 623 21.66 2.53 -6.64
C LYS A 623 20.89 2.56 -5.32
N LEU A 624 21.60 2.47 -4.19
CA LEU A 624 21.19 3.00 -2.88
C LEU A 624 22.37 2.97 -1.89
N ASP A 625 22.20 3.69 -0.77
CA ASP A 625 23.21 4.09 0.22
C ASP A 625 24.01 2.93 0.88
N PRO A 626 25.37 2.94 0.83
CA PRO A 626 26.20 1.87 1.40
C PRO A 626 26.12 1.72 2.93
N CYS A 627 25.83 2.80 3.66
CA CYS A 627 26.18 2.88 5.09
C CYS A 627 25.24 2.06 6.01
N SER A 628 24.03 1.73 5.57
CA SER A 628 23.04 0.99 6.37
C SER A 628 22.97 -0.52 6.08
N ASP A 629 23.45 -0.95 4.90
CA ASP A 629 23.34 -2.35 4.47
C ASP A 629 24.46 -3.24 5.06
N GLU A 630 25.67 -2.71 5.31
CA GLU A 630 26.78 -3.51 5.87
C GLU A 630 26.46 -4.13 7.24
N ILE A 631 25.90 -3.36 8.17
CA ILE A 631 25.63 -3.83 9.55
C ILE A 631 24.59 -4.97 9.56
N SER A 632 23.58 -4.88 8.69
CA SER A 632 22.55 -5.92 8.56
C SER A 632 23.11 -7.18 7.90
N GLN A 633 23.83 -7.02 6.78
CA GLN A 633 24.44 -8.15 6.05
C GLN A 633 25.50 -8.87 6.88
N GLN A 634 26.32 -8.16 7.65
CA GLN A 634 27.29 -8.75 8.58
C GLN A 634 26.63 -9.60 9.67
N ARG A 635 25.42 -9.24 10.13
CA ARG A 635 24.70 -10.04 11.13
C ARG A 635 24.06 -11.30 10.53
N TYR A 636 23.51 -11.22 9.32
CA TYR A 636 22.95 -12.41 8.66
C TYR A 636 24.03 -13.44 8.33
N ALA A 637 25.20 -12.99 7.86
CA ALA A 637 26.36 -13.86 7.65
C ALA A 637 26.87 -14.51 8.94
N LYS A 638 26.82 -13.80 10.09
CA LYS A 638 27.18 -14.36 11.41
C LYS A 638 26.25 -15.48 11.89
N LEU A 639 24.97 -15.46 11.50
CA LEU A 639 24.02 -16.52 11.81
C LEU A 639 24.22 -17.79 10.95
N GLY A 640 25.11 -17.74 9.95
CA GLY A 640 25.45 -18.88 9.09
C GLY A 640 24.46 -19.16 7.96
N PHE A 641 23.41 -18.34 7.79
CA PHE A 641 22.42 -18.52 6.73
C PHE A 641 22.92 -17.98 5.37
N THR A 642 22.62 -18.73 4.31
CA THR A 642 22.71 -18.25 2.93
C THR A 642 21.59 -17.24 2.61
N VAL A 643 21.72 -16.54 1.47
CA VAL A 643 20.66 -15.66 0.96
C VAL A 643 19.36 -16.44 0.73
N ASN A 644 19.44 -17.64 0.16
CA ASN A 644 18.27 -18.47 -0.15
C ASN A 644 17.52 -18.91 1.12
N GLU A 645 18.26 -19.33 2.16
CA GLU A 645 17.66 -19.70 3.46
C GLU A 645 17.04 -18.48 4.15
N SER A 646 17.66 -17.31 4.03
CA SER A 646 17.12 -16.06 4.59
C SER A 646 15.79 -15.68 3.91
N GLU A 647 15.71 -15.79 2.58
CA GLU A 647 14.47 -15.58 1.84
C GLU A 647 13.40 -16.64 2.17
N GLU A 648 13.78 -17.90 2.37
CA GLU A 648 12.88 -18.97 2.81
C GLU A 648 12.30 -18.68 4.21
N ILE A 649 13.13 -18.24 5.16
CA ILE A 649 12.69 -17.80 6.49
C ILE A 649 11.72 -16.61 6.37
N GLY A 650 12.00 -15.67 5.47
CA GLY A 650 11.09 -14.56 5.16
C GLY A 650 9.74 -15.02 4.60
N ARG A 651 9.73 -16.00 3.69
CA ARG A 651 8.51 -16.66 3.15
C ARG A 651 7.73 -17.38 4.24
N ILE A 652 8.40 -18.17 5.08
CA ILE A 652 7.80 -18.86 6.24
C ILE A 652 7.11 -17.86 7.18
N CYS A 653 7.77 -16.76 7.56
CA CYS A 653 7.19 -15.76 8.46
C CYS A 653 5.99 -15.03 7.84
N LYS A 654 6.04 -14.73 6.54
CA LYS A 654 4.92 -14.17 5.79
C LYS A 654 3.72 -15.11 5.74
N ASP A 655 3.98 -16.40 5.49
CA ASP A 655 2.93 -17.41 5.31
C ASP A 655 2.17 -17.67 6.61
N ILE A 656 2.84 -17.64 7.76
CA ILE A 656 2.19 -17.69 9.08
C ILE A 656 1.23 -16.50 9.29
N ILE A 657 1.67 -15.27 8.94
CA ILE A 657 0.85 -14.05 9.09
C ILE A 657 -0.40 -14.13 8.18
N ASP A 658 -0.25 -14.58 6.94
CA ASP A 658 -1.37 -14.71 6.02
C ASP A 658 -2.25 -15.94 6.33
N ALA A 659 -1.71 -17.00 6.95
CA ALA A 659 -2.48 -18.13 7.49
C ALA A 659 -3.36 -17.74 8.69
N GLY A 660 -2.86 -16.92 9.61
CA GLY A 660 -3.71 -16.38 10.69
C GLY A 660 -4.85 -15.49 10.17
N ARG A 661 -4.63 -14.74 9.08
CA ARG A 661 -5.69 -13.96 8.39
C ARG A 661 -6.74 -14.87 7.74
N ILE A 662 -6.34 -15.99 7.14
CA ILE A 662 -7.28 -16.99 6.59
C ILE A 662 -8.09 -17.67 7.69
N ASN A 663 -7.46 -18.03 8.81
CA ASN A 663 -8.18 -18.60 9.95
C ASN A 663 -9.19 -17.62 10.55
N TYR A 664 -8.80 -16.34 10.68
CA TYR A 664 -9.74 -15.28 11.04
C TYR A 664 -10.93 -15.19 10.07
N LEU A 665 -10.68 -15.12 8.76
CA LEU A 665 -11.73 -15.07 7.73
C LEU A 665 -12.69 -16.26 7.83
N LYS A 666 -12.19 -17.48 8.06
CA LYS A 666 -13.00 -18.67 8.31
C LYS A 666 -13.88 -18.51 9.56
N SER A 667 -13.31 -18.01 10.66
CA SER A 667 -14.06 -17.80 11.91
C SER A 667 -15.18 -16.76 11.79
N VAL A 668 -15.06 -15.78 10.90
CA VAL A 668 -16.08 -14.74 10.64
C VAL A 668 -16.98 -15.03 9.44
N GLY A 669 -17.04 -16.30 9.00
CA GLY A 669 -18.05 -16.79 8.05
C GLY A 669 -17.58 -17.01 6.61
N PHE A 670 -16.32 -16.71 6.27
CA PHE A 670 -15.75 -17.03 4.96
C PHE A 670 -15.10 -18.42 4.97
N ALA A 671 -15.93 -19.46 5.02
CA ALA A 671 -15.46 -20.84 5.22
C ALA A 671 -14.45 -21.33 4.15
N ASP A 672 -14.51 -20.81 2.91
CA ASP A 672 -13.59 -21.18 1.83
C ASP A 672 -12.30 -20.37 1.77
N ALA A 673 -12.02 -19.49 2.75
CA ALA A 673 -10.87 -18.60 2.70
C ALA A 673 -9.56 -19.37 2.46
N ASN A 674 -8.84 -18.96 1.42
CA ASN A 674 -7.60 -19.57 0.94
C ASN A 674 -6.65 -18.50 0.40
N CYS A 675 -5.46 -18.91 -0.01
CA CYS A 675 -4.58 -18.05 -0.80
C CYS A 675 -3.97 -18.81 -1.98
N CYS A 676 -3.63 -18.07 -3.02
CA CYS A 676 -2.97 -18.60 -4.21
C CYS A 676 -1.75 -17.75 -4.59
N ILE A 677 -0.85 -18.36 -5.36
CA ILE A 677 0.19 -17.62 -6.08
C ILE A 677 -0.45 -17.06 -7.36
N TYR A 678 -0.73 -15.75 -7.39
CA TYR A 678 -1.51 -15.12 -8.46
C TYR A 678 -0.64 -14.60 -9.62
N VAL A 679 0.65 -14.34 -9.37
CA VAL A 679 1.63 -13.94 -10.40
C VAL A 679 2.95 -14.68 -10.18
N PRO A 680 3.83 -14.82 -11.20
CA PRO A 680 5.16 -15.38 -10.98
C PRO A 680 5.99 -14.54 -10.00
N GLU A 681 6.88 -15.19 -9.22
CA GLU A 681 7.83 -14.51 -8.33
C GLU A 681 8.74 -13.52 -9.09
N SER A 682 9.02 -13.79 -10.37
CA SER A 682 9.75 -12.90 -11.28
C SER A 682 9.01 -11.59 -11.62
N VAL A 683 7.69 -11.53 -11.48
CA VAL A 683 6.91 -10.28 -11.59
C VAL A 683 7.00 -9.51 -10.29
N THR A 684 6.87 -10.21 -9.16
CA THR A 684 7.04 -9.64 -7.83
C THR A 684 7.21 -10.74 -6.78
N PRO A 685 8.05 -10.51 -5.74
CA PRO A 685 8.02 -11.33 -4.53
C PRO A 685 6.68 -11.25 -3.77
N GLU A 686 5.85 -10.23 -4.07
CA GLU A 686 4.52 -10.00 -3.50
C GLU A 686 3.43 -10.75 -4.30
N ASN A 687 3.57 -12.06 -4.42
CA ASN A 687 2.78 -12.87 -5.35
C ASN A 687 1.62 -13.66 -4.70
N VAL A 688 1.23 -13.33 -3.46
CA VAL A 688 0.17 -14.04 -2.72
C VAL A 688 -1.13 -13.23 -2.67
N LEU A 689 -2.20 -13.84 -3.15
CA LEU A 689 -3.56 -13.29 -3.17
C LEU A 689 -4.44 -14.06 -2.17
N LEU A 690 -4.97 -13.36 -1.16
CA LEU A 690 -6.02 -13.88 -0.27
C LEU A 690 -7.35 -13.87 -1.00
N ILE A 691 -8.03 -15.01 -1.03
CA ILE A 691 -9.33 -15.21 -1.69
C ILE A 691 -10.31 -15.79 -0.68
N ALA A 692 -11.50 -15.20 -0.59
CA ALA A 692 -12.57 -15.73 0.23
C ALA A 692 -13.95 -15.31 -0.30
N LYS A 693 -14.99 -16.15 -0.20
CA LYS A 693 -16.37 -15.80 -0.56
C LYS A 693 -17.39 -16.47 0.37
N THR A 694 -18.61 -15.95 0.43
CA THR A 694 -19.71 -16.66 1.09
C THR A 694 -20.09 -17.91 0.26
N VAL A 695 -19.92 -19.12 0.81
CA VAL A 695 -20.32 -20.38 0.16
C VAL A 695 -21.79 -20.72 0.50
N ASN A 696 -22.56 -21.23 -0.46
CA ASN A 696 -23.97 -21.60 -0.25
C ASN A 696 -24.20 -22.53 0.95
N PHE A 697 -23.33 -23.52 1.19
CA PHE A 697 -23.41 -24.40 2.36
C PHE A 697 -23.44 -23.63 3.69
N SER A 698 -22.71 -22.51 3.82
CA SER A 698 -22.74 -21.67 5.03
C SER A 698 -24.08 -20.93 5.23
N LYS A 699 -24.87 -20.74 4.16
CA LYS A 699 -26.27 -20.29 4.24
C LYS A 699 -27.19 -21.50 4.54
N TRP A 700 -27.12 -22.56 3.74
CA TRP A 700 -28.00 -23.73 3.86
C TRP A 700 -27.89 -24.49 5.19
N ASN A 701 -26.70 -24.55 5.82
CA ASN A 701 -26.48 -25.19 7.12
C ASN A 701 -27.29 -24.56 8.27
N LYS A 702 -27.86 -23.37 8.08
CA LYS A 702 -28.75 -22.71 9.05
C LYS A 702 -30.16 -23.28 9.03
N ALA A 703 -30.58 -23.87 7.91
CA ALA A 703 -31.86 -24.54 7.78
C ALA A 703 -31.77 -25.99 8.31
N PRO A 704 -32.85 -26.56 8.86
CA PRO A 704 -32.87 -27.91 9.41
C PRO A 704 -32.97 -29.00 8.32
N LEU A 705 -32.11 -28.93 7.29
CA LEU A 705 -32.03 -29.91 6.20
C LEU A 705 -31.50 -31.25 6.71
N ALA A 706 -32.14 -32.38 6.37
CA ALA A 706 -31.66 -33.71 6.79
C ALA A 706 -30.27 -34.07 6.22
N GLY A 707 -29.89 -33.45 5.11
CA GLY A 707 -28.63 -33.67 4.42
C GLY A 707 -28.62 -32.99 3.05
N TYR A 708 -27.60 -33.29 2.26
CA TYR A 708 -27.38 -32.74 0.94
C TYR A 708 -27.21 -33.84 -0.10
N LEU A 709 -27.86 -33.68 -1.25
CA LEU A 709 -27.50 -34.41 -2.47
C LEU A 709 -26.58 -33.52 -3.30
N VAL A 710 -25.33 -33.94 -3.47
CA VAL A 710 -24.39 -33.35 -4.43
C VAL A 710 -24.38 -34.22 -5.68
N GLU A 711 -24.25 -33.62 -6.87
CA GLU A 711 -24.34 -34.30 -8.17
C GLU A 711 -25.68 -35.01 -8.49
N GLY A 712 -26.79 -34.51 -7.92
CA GLY A 712 -28.10 -34.73 -8.55
C GLY A 712 -28.18 -34.08 -9.94
N SER A 713 -29.29 -34.30 -10.68
CA SER A 713 -29.51 -33.66 -11.99
C SER A 713 -29.38 -32.12 -11.97
N ASN A 714 -29.75 -31.47 -10.86
CA ASN A 714 -29.59 -30.02 -10.68
C ASN A 714 -28.12 -29.57 -10.49
N GLY A 715 -27.22 -30.49 -10.16
CA GLY A 715 -25.77 -30.26 -10.06
C GLY A 715 -25.03 -30.41 -11.38
N GLU A 716 -25.74 -30.58 -12.51
CA GLU A 716 -25.17 -30.66 -13.87
C GLU A 716 -24.11 -31.77 -14.03
N TYR A 717 -24.19 -32.86 -13.25
CA TYR A 717 -23.14 -33.90 -13.16
C TYR A 717 -22.73 -34.51 -14.51
N VAL A 718 -23.65 -34.57 -15.49
CA VAL A 718 -23.39 -35.04 -16.87
C VAL A 718 -22.48 -34.12 -17.69
N LEU A 719 -22.18 -32.92 -17.19
CA LEU A 719 -21.34 -31.89 -17.82
C LEU A 719 -20.00 -31.68 -17.08
N LEU A 720 -19.69 -32.56 -16.13
CA LEU A 720 -18.47 -32.55 -15.33
C LEU A 720 -17.53 -33.69 -15.74
N SER A 721 -16.22 -33.49 -15.62
CA SER A 721 -15.28 -34.62 -15.70
C SER A 721 -15.35 -35.48 -14.44
N ASP A 722 -14.95 -36.75 -14.53
CA ASP A 722 -14.90 -37.65 -13.37
C ASP A 722 -14.02 -37.12 -12.23
N GLU A 723 -12.95 -36.38 -12.55
CA GLU A 723 -12.12 -35.72 -11.56
C GLU A 723 -12.85 -34.55 -10.87
N GLU A 724 -13.53 -33.70 -11.65
CA GLU A 724 -14.34 -32.60 -11.12
C GLU A 724 -15.45 -33.10 -10.20
N ARG A 725 -16.10 -34.21 -10.56
CA ARG A 725 -17.11 -34.90 -9.75
C ARG A 725 -16.53 -35.32 -8.39
N VAL A 726 -15.50 -36.16 -8.39
CA VAL A 726 -14.86 -36.63 -7.14
C VAL A 726 -14.32 -35.46 -6.30
N ASN A 727 -13.80 -34.40 -6.94
CA ASN A 727 -13.36 -33.19 -6.27
C ASN A 727 -14.53 -32.42 -5.62
N LEU A 728 -15.71 -32.33 -6.26
CA LEU A 728 -16.89 -31.66 -5.68
C LEU A 728 -17.40 -32.35 -4.42
N ILE A 729 -17.43 -33.69 -4.38
CA ILE A 729 -17.82 -34.42 -3.16
C ILE A 729 -16.81 -34.17 -2.03
N ARG A 730 -15.49 -34.24 -2.34
CA ARG A 730 -14.42 -33.96 -1.37
C ARG A 730 -14.52 -32.54 -0.80
N GLU A 731 -14.80 -31.54 -1.63
CA GLU A 731 -14.99 -30.17 -1.17
C GLU A 731 -16.28 -30.00 -0.37
N ALA A 732 -17.40 -30.56 -0.83
CA ALA A 732 -18.69 -30.47 -0.14
C ALA A 732 -18.62 -31.04 1.29
N ARG A 733 -17.94 -32.18 1.49
CA ARG A 733 -17.76 -32.81 2.81
C ARG A 733 -17.14 -31.88 3.85
N LYS A 734 -16.27 -30.94 3.45
CA LYS A 734 -15.63 -29.95 4.34
C LYS A 734 -16.62 -28.95 4.93
N TYR A 735 -17.72 -28.67 4.23
CA TYR A 735 -18.72 -27.67 4.64
C TYR A 735 -19.98 -28.30 5.24
N ILE A 736 -20.24 -29.58 4.98
CA ILE A 736 -21.41 -30.29 5.50
C ILE A 736 -21.07 -30.89 6.87
N PRO A 737 -21.75 -30.46 7.96
CA PRO A 737 -21.54 -31.00 9.30
C PRO A 737 -21.68 -32.53 9.38
N SER A 738 -21.00 -33.18 10.31
CA SER A 738 -20.99 -34.64 10.44
C SER A 738 -22.32 -35.25 10.91
N ASP A 739 -23.24 -34.46 11.45
CA ASP A 739 -24.63 -34.83 11.75
C ASP A 739 -25.56 -34.72 10.53
N ARG A 740 -25.05 -34.27 9.37
CA ARG A 740 -25.80 -34.09 8.12
C ARG A 740 -25.28 -35.04 7.05
N LEU A 741 -26.22 -35.76 6.43
CA LEU A 741 -25.92 -36.77 5.41
C LEU A 741 -25.41 -36.12 4.11
N LEU A 742 -24.29 -36.60 3.57
CA LEU A 742 -23.80 -36.30 2.22
C LEU A 742 -24.11 -37.46 1.28
N ILE A 743 -25.09 -37.27 0.41
CA ILE A 743 -25.42 -38.20 -0.67
C ILE A 743 -24.69 -37.73 -1.94
N ALA A 744 -23.94 -38.62 -2.59
CA ALA A 744 -23.24 -38.34 -3.85
C ALA A 744 -23.94 -38.98 -5.06
N GLY A 745 -24.18 -38.22 -6.13
CA GLY A 745 -24.71 -38.74 -7.39
C GLY A 745 -23.67 -39.50 -8.20
N SER A 746 -23.57 -40.83 -7.99
CA SER A 746 -22.54 -41.66 -8.65
C SER A 746 -22.97 -42.27 -9.99
N GLY A 747 -24.27 -42.30 -10.29
CA GLY A 747 -24.84 -43.03 -11.44
C GLY A 747 -24.25 -42.67 -12.80
N CYS A 748 -23.83 -43.69 -13.56
CA CYS A 748 -23.33 -43.61 -14.93
C CYS A 748 -24.20 -44.47 -15.88
N GLN A 749 -23.93 -44.46 -17.19
CA GLN A 749 -24.71 -45.28 -18.15
C GLN A 749 -24.35 -46.78 -18.15
N SER A 750 -23.15 -47.15 -17.68
CA SER A 750 -22.71 -48.54 -17.54
C SER A 750 -22.60 -48.93 -16.06
N THR A 751 -22.75 -50.24 -15.78
CA THR A 751 -22.61 -50.79 -14.43
C THR A 751 -21.20 -50.53 -13.87
N GLU A 752 -20.16 -50.86 -14.65
CA GLU A 752 -18.76 -50.74 -14.23
C GLU A 752 -18.38 -49.31 -13.83
N ALA A 753 -18.68 -48.32 -14.69
CA ALA A 753 -18.40 -46.92 -14.39
C ALA A 753 -19.23 -46.39 -13.21
N THR A 754 -20.40 -46.98 -12.94
CA THR A 754 -21.21 -46.65 -11.77
C THR A 754 -20.61 -47.23 -10.49
N ILE A 755 -20.08 -48.46 -10.53
CA ILE A 755 -19.35 -49.10 -9.42
C ILE A 755 -18.09 -48.31 -9.11
N GLU A 756 -17.25 -48.03 -10.12
CA GLU A 756 -16.01 -47.29 -9.96
C GLU A 756 -16.25 -45.89 -9.40
N MET A 757 -17.24 -45.17 -9.93
CA MET A 757 -17.63 -43.85 -9.41
C MET A 757 -18.15 -43.94 -7.98
N SER A 758 -18.99 -44.92 -7.64
CA SER A 758 -19.51 -45.09 -6.27
C SER A 758 -18.39 -45.34 -5.26
N LYS A 759 -17.39 -46.17 -5.62
CA LYS A 759 -16.17 -46.39 -4.82
C LYS A 759 -15.35 -45.11 -4.64
N LYS A 760 -15.15 -44.34 -5.71
CA LYS A 760 -14.45 -43.03 -5.65
C LYS A 760 -15.17 -42.02 -4.76
N MET A 761 -16.50 -41.91 -4.85
CA MET A 761 -17.29 -40.96 -4.05
C MET A 761 -17.30 -41.31 -2.56
N ALA A 762 -17.42 -42.60 -2.22
CA ALA A 762 -17.29 -43.07 -0.85
C ALA A 762 -15.91 -42.76 -0.25
N ALA A 763 -14.84 -43.00 -1.02
CA ALA A 763 -13.46 -42.76 -0.59
C ALA A 763 -13.15 -41.27 -0.29
N VAL A 764 -13.97 -40.33 -0.75
CA VAL A 764 -13.86 -38.90 -0.44
C VAL A 764 -14.93 -38.39 0.55
N GLY A 765 -15.66 -39.30 1.21
CA GLY A 765 -16.54 -38.99 2.34
C GLY A 765 -18.03 -38.88 2.03
N ALA A 766 -18.53 -39.45 0.93
CA ALA A 766 -19.96 -39.63 0.75
C ALA A 766 -20.51 -40.68 1.74
N ASP A 767 -21.60 -40.36 2.44
CA ASP A 767 -22.24 -41.24 3.41
C ASP A 767 -23.19 -42.25 2.73
N ALA A 768 -23.67 -41.90 1.53
CA ALA A 768 -24.47 -42.75 0.65
C ALA A 768 -24.28 -42.32 -0.81
N VAL A 769 -24.59 -43.20 -1.76
CA VAL A 769 -24.59 -42.89 -3.20
C VAL A 769 -26.00 -42.97 -3.79
N MET A 770 -26.34 -42.00 -4.64
CA MET A 770 -27.60 -41.98 -5.37
C MET A 770 -27.36 -42.32 -6.84
N VAL A 771 -27.99 -43.39 -7.31
CA VAL A 771 -27.71 -44.00 -8.60
C VAL A 771 -28.91 -43.79 -9.53
N VAL A 772 -28.71 -42.99 -10.58
CA VAL A 772 -29.74 -42.75 -11.60
C VAL A 772 -29.97 -44.00 -12.46
N THR A 773 -31.22 -44.22 -12.88
CA THR A 773 -31.54 -45.26 -13.85
C THR A 773 -30.82 -45.01 -15.19
N PRO A 774 -30.05 -45.96 -15.75
CA PRO A 774 -29.44 -45.83 -17.07
C PRO A 774 -30.52 -45.69 -18.14
N GLY A 775 -30.30 -44.78 -19.08
CA GLY A 775 -31.38 -44.25 -19.94
C GLY A 775 -31.06 -44.19 -21.43
N TYR A 776 -29.78 -44.13 -21.81
CA TYR A 776 -29.37 -43.95 -23.21
C TYR A 776 -29.90 -45.09 -24.11
N TYR A 777 -29.77 -46.33 -23.66
CA TYR A 777 -30.31 -47.52 -24.33
C TYR A 777 -31.70 -47.94 -23.82
N ARG A 778 -32.59 -46.98 -23.57
CA ARG A 778 -33.93 -47.19 -22.93
C ARG A 778 -34.72 -48.40 -23.41
N ASN A 779 -34.66 -48.75 -24.70
CA ASN A 779 -35.39 -49.89 -25.27
C ASN A 779 -34.91 -51.25 -24.72
N ALA A 780 -33.66 -51.34 -24.25
CA ALA A 780 -33.07 -52.52 -23.63
C ALA A 780 -33.13 -52.49 -22.09
N MET A 781 -33.41 -51.33 -21.49
CA MET A 781 -33.46 -51.12 -20.03
C MET A 781 -34.81 -51.59 -19.44
N ASN A 782 -35.11 -52.88 -19.62
CA ASN A 782 -36.26 -53.54 -19.00
C ASN A 782 -36.02 -53.84 -17.51
N ASP A 783 -37.09 -54.20 -16.79
CA ASP A 783 -37.05 -54.52 -15.34
C ASP A 783 -35.91 -55.49 -14.97
N SER A 784 -35.65 -56.54 -15.77
CA SER A 784 -34.59 -57.52 -15.49
C SER A 784 -33.18 -56.92 -15.63
N ALA A 785 -32.96 -56.07 -16.65
CA ALA A 785 -31.70 -55.36 -16.83
C ALA A 785 -31.46 -54.36 -15.69
N LEU A 786 -32.49 -53.59 -15.31
CA LEU A 786 -32.40 -52.59 -14.23
C LEU A 786 -32.16 -53.23 -12.86
N ILE A 787 -32.84 -54.35 -12.55
CA ILE A 787 -32.61 -55.08 -11.29
C ILE A 787 -31.16 -55.58 -11.21
N LYS A 788 -30.63 -56.16 -12.30
CA LYS A 788 -29.23 -56.63 -12.34
C LYS A 788 -28.22 -55.49 -12.22
N PHE A 789 -28.48 -54.35 -12.88
CA PHE A 789 -27.65 -53.16 -12.77
C PHE A 789 -27.57 -52.65 -11.33
N TYR A 790 -28.72 -52.44 -10.67
CA TYR A 790 -28.75 -51.91 -9.31
C TYR A 790 -28.22 -52.90 -8.28
N ALA A 791 -28.47 -54.20 -8.44
CA ALA A 791 -27.89 -55.24 -7.58
C ALA A 791 -26.36 -55.21 -7.66
N ALA A 792 -25.76 -55.30 -8.85
CA ALA A 792 -24.31 -55.30 -9.02
C ALA A 792 -23.63 -54.01 -8.50
N VAL A 793 -24.30 -52.85 -8.60
CA VAL A 793 -23.81 -51.62 -7.98
C VAL A 793 -23.87 -51.68 -6.45
N ALA A 794 -24.92 -52.29 -5.89
CA ALA A 794 -25.10 -52.41 -4.44
C ALA A 794 -24.25 -53.52 -3.80
N ASP A 795 -23.92 -54.58 -4.54
CA ASP A 795 -22.97 -55.63 -4.14
C ASP A 795 -21.55 -55.05 -3.93
N GLU A 796 -21.16 -54.07 -4.76
CA GLU A 796 -19.80 -53.52 -4.85
C GLU A 796 -19.64 -52.12 -4.21
N SER A 797 -20.73 -51.46 -3.81
CA SER A 797 -20.68 -50.13 -3.20
C SER A 797 -20.29 -50.20 -1.72
N PRO A 798 -19.23 -49.53 -1.27
CA PRO A 798 -18.82 -49.53 0.14
C PRO A 798 -19.73 -48.68 1.05
N VAL A 799 -20.71 -47.98 0.48
CA VAL A 799 -21.71 -47.16 1.19
C VAL A 799 -23.12 -47.42 0.64
N PRO A 800 -24.19 -47.15 1.43
CA PRO A 800 -25.57 -47.39 1.03
C PRO A 800 -25.97 -46.76 -0.32
N VAL A 801 -26.76 -47.51 -1.09
CA VAL A 801 -27.28 -47.12 -2.40
C VAL A 801 -28.73 -46.62 -2.28
N ILE A 802 -29.00 -45.48 -2.90
CA ILE A 802 -30.33 -44.90 -3.09
C ILE A 802 -30.67 -44.94 -4.58
N LEU A 803 -31.76 -45.61 -4.93
CA LEU A 803 -32.25 -45.69 -6.30
C LEU A 803 -32.74 -44.30 -6.77
N TYR A 804 -32.57 -43.92 -8.04
CA TYR A 804 -33.08 -42.65 -8.56
C TYR A 804 -33.80 -42.80 -9.91
N SER A 805 -35.14 -42.79 -9.84
CA SER A 805 -36.01 -42.76 -11.03
C SER A 805 -36.33 -41.32 -11.43
N VAL A 806 -35.85 -40.88 -12.59
CA VAL A 806 -36.17 -39.57 -13.19
C VAL A 806 -36.51 -39.72 -14.68
N PRO A 807 -37.74 -40.16 -15.01
CA PRO A 807 -38.16 -40.44 -16.39
C PRO A 807 -38.04 -39.22 -17.33
N ALA A 808 -38.18 -38.01 -16.78
CA ALA A 808 -38.06 -36.75 -17.52
C ALA A 808 -36.66 -36.53 -18.14
N TYR A 809 -35.61 -37.12 -17.56
CA TYR A 809 -34.23 -37.02 -18.07
C TYR A 809 -33.69 -38.37 -18.55
N ALA A 810 -34.00 -39.48 -17.87
CA ALA A 810 -33.54 -40.81 -18.24
C ALA A 810 -34.35 -41.45 -19.38
N GLY A 811 -35.59 -41.01 -19.61
CA GLY A 811 -36.51 -41.66 -20.57
C GLY A 811 -36.96 -43.08 -20.18
N VAL A 812 -36.60 -43.54 -18.97
CA VAL A 812 -36.93 -44.84 -18.37
C VAL A 812 -37.54 -44.59 -17.00
N ASP A 813 -38.62 -45.30 -16.67
CA ASP A 813 -39.25 -45.26 -15.35
C ASP A 813 -39.04 -46.58 -14.60
N LEU A 814 -38.52 -46.50 -13.38
CA LEU A 814 -38.35 -47.68 -12.53
C LEU A 814 -39.71 -48.10 -11.96
N SER A 815 -40.12 -49.34 -12.25
CA SER A 815 -41.42 -49.86 -11.83
C SER A 815 -41.45 -50.16 -10.33
N ALA A 816 -42.62 -49.99 -9.70
CA ALA A 816 -42.77 -50.29 -8.26
C ALA A 816 -42.48 -51.77 -7.92
N ASN A 817 -42.69 -52.69 -8.88
CA ASN A 817 -42.32 -54.11 -8.74
C ASN A 817 -40.80 -54.32 -8.76
N SER A 818 -40.06 -53.57 -9.57
CA SER A 818 -38.58 -53.60 -9.57
C SER A 818 -38.01 -52.99 -8.31
N VAL A 819 -38.61 -51.90 -7.79
CA VAL A 819 -38.25 -51.33 -6.47
C VAL A 819 -38.52 -52.34 -5.35
N ALA A 820 -39.67 -53.02 -5.36
CA ALA A 820 -39.99 -54.05 -4.35
C ALA A 820 -39.02 -55.24 -4.35
N LYS A 821 -38.44 -55.60 -5.49
CA LYS A 821 -37.36 -56.61 -5.57
C LYS A 821 -36.03 -56.06 -5.07
N LEU A 822 -35.66 -54.84 -5.47
CA LEU A 822 -34.39 -54.21 -5.09
C LEU A 822 -34.32 -53.86 -3.60
N CYS A 823 -35.44 -53.49 -2.97
CA CYS A 823 -35.47 -53.14 -1.55
C CYS A 823 -35.04 -54.29 -0.61
N LEU A 824 -35.07 -55.55 -1.09
CA LEU A 824 -34.65 -56.72 -0.33
C LEU A 824 -33.14 -56.79 -0.10
N HIS A 825 -32.35 -56.10 -0.92
CA HIS A 825 -30.89 -56.05 -0.87
C HIS A 825 -30.43 -55.13 0.28
N ASP A 826 -29.63 -55.64 1.22
CA ASP A 826 -29.31 -54.92 2.47
C ASP A 826 -28.62 -53.56 2.26
N ASN A 827 -27.81 -53.42 1.20
CA ASN A 827 -27.15 -52.16 0.84
C ASN A 827 -28.03 -51.17 0.04
N ILE A 828 -29.31 -51.48 -0.26
CA ILE A 828 -30.22 -50.57 -0.98
C ILE A 828 -31.27 -50.01 -0.01
N ILE A 829 -31.06 -48.79 0.48
CA ILE A 829 -31.79 -48.23 1.62
C ILE A 829 -33.04 -47.40 1.24
N GLY A 830 -33.19 -47.05 -0.04
CA GLY A 830 -34.32 -46.21 -0.45
C GLY A 830 -34.34 -45.84 -1.93
N ILE A 831 -35.28 -44.96 -2.27
CA ILE A 831 -35.49 -44.41 -3.61
C ILE A 831 -35.88 -42.93 -3.56
N LYS A 832 -35.34 -42.17 -4.51
CA LYS A 832 -35.88 -40.89 -4.98
C LYS A 832 -36.65 -41.13 -6.27
N ASP A 833 -37.94 -40.81 -6.30
CA ASP A 833 -38.76 -40.90 -7.52
C ASP A 833 -39.27 -39.52 -7.94
N SER A 834 -38.86 -39.08 -9.13
CA SER A 834 -39.27 -37.85 -9.82
C SER A 834 -40.33 -38.11 -10.91
N GLY A 835 -40.97 -39.27 -10.93
CA GLY A 835 -41.83 -39.77 -12.02
C GLY A 835 -43.21 -39.13 -12.16
N GLY A 836 -43.59 -38.22 -11.26
CA GLY A 836 -44.84 -37.47 -11.36
C GLY A 836 -44.75 -36.06 -10.83
N ASP A 837 -43.92 -35.26 -11.51
CA ASP A 837 -44.06 -33.81 -11.44
C ASP A 837 -45.44 -33.36 -11.96
N VAL A 838 -46.04 -32.39 -11.27
CA VAL A 838 -47.43 -31.93 -11.46
C VAL A 838 -47.65 -31.36 -12.86
N CYS A 839 -46.58 -30.92 -13.52
CA CYS A 839 -46.58 -30.43 -14.91
C CYS A 839 -47.14 -31.44 -15.92
N THR A 840 -47.04 -32.75 -15.66
CA THR A 840 -47.66 -33.79 -16.51
C THR A 840 -49.19 -33.81 -16.41
N VAL A 841 -49.77 -33.22 -15.36
CA VAL A 841 -51.21 -33.17 -15.10
C VAL A 841 -51.77 -31.78 -15.40
N LEU A 842 -51.11 -30.69 -14.96
CA LEU A 842 -51.60 -29.33 -15.20
C LEU A 842 -51.63 -28.95 -16.70
N ASN A 843 -50.68 -29.42 -17.51
CA ASN A 843 -50.73 -29.25 -18.98
C ASN A 843 -51.94 -29.95 -19.64
N PHE A 844 -52.56 -30.92 -18.97
CA PHE A 844 -53.83 -31.52 -19.42
C PHE A 844 -55.04 -30.80 -18.83
N MET A 845 -54.97 -30.30 -17.58
CA MET A 845 -56.10 -29.62 -16.93
C MET A 845 -56.36 -28.21 -17.46
N TRP A 846 -55.36 -27.52 -18.02
CA TRP A 846 -55.52 -26.18 -18.59
C TRP A 846 -55.90 -26.15 -20.07
N LYS A 847 -55.88 -27.30 -20.76
CA LYS A 847 -56.57 -27.46 -22.05
C LYS A 847 -57.99 -27.91 -21.78
N GLN A 848 -58.92 -26.95 -21.73
CA GLN A 848 -60.35 -27.23 -21.66
C GLN A 848 -60.80 -28.11 -22.84
N ASP A 849 -61.86 -28.90 -22.62
CA ASP A 849 -62.57 -29.74 -23.60
C ASP A 849 -61.88 -31.01 -24.14
N ILE A 850 -61.22 -31.82 -23.30
CA ILE A 850 -61.17 -33.27 -23.52
C ILE A 850 -61.59 -34.05 -22.26
N ILE A 851 -62.69 -34.82 -22.42
CA ILE A 851 -63.29 -35.71 -21.44
C ILE A 851 -62.26 -36.72 -20.88
N VAL A 852 -62.34 -36.97 -19.57
CA VAL A 852 -61.50 -37.93 -18.82
C VAL A 852 -61.68 -39.36 -19.34
N LYS A 853 -60.92 -39.74 -20.37
CA LYS A 853 -60.70 -41.12 -20.79
C LYS A 853 -59.21 -41.30 -21.16
N HIS A 854 -58.51 -42.08 -20.32
CA HIS A 854 -57.13 -42.55 -20.46
C HIS A 854 -55.96 -41.58 -20.14
N THR A 855 -55.55 -41.54 -18.86
CA THR A 855 -54.15 -41.23 -18.46
C THR A 855 -53.68 -42.18 -17.36
N LYS A 856 -52.79 -43.13 -17.71
CA LYS A 856 -52.25 -44.19 -16.83
C LYS A 856 -51.21 -43.71 -15.78
N ARG A 857 -51.32 -42.47 -15.28
CA ARG A 857 -50.32 -41.86 -14.38
C ARG A 857 -50.96 -41.06 -13.24
N ASN A 858 -51.61 -41.77 -12.32
CA ASN A 858 -51.97 -41.18 -11.03
C ASN A 858 -50.78 -41.33 -10.07
N PHE A 859 -50.01 -40.25 -9.89
CA PHE A 859 -48.70 -40.29 -9.25
C PHE A 859 -48.74 -40.67 -7.76
N VAL A 860 -49.72 -40.16 -7.02
CA VAL A 860 -49.93 -40.51 -5.61
C VAL A 860 -50.16 -42.01 -5.46
N ALA A 861 -50.82 -42.65 -6.44
CA ALA A 861 -50.98 -44.10 -6.48
C ALA A 861 -49.67 -44.85 -6.78
N LYS A 862 -48.71 -44.27 -7.53
CA LYS A 862 -47.37 -44.87 -7.71
C LYS A 862 -46.63 -44.91 -6.37
N PHE A 863 -46.64 -43.81 -5.60
CA PHE A 863 -46.04 -43.79 -4.27
C PHE A 863 -46.73 -44.75 -3.29
N ALA A 864 -48.06 -44.69 -3.18
CA ALA A 864 -48.81 -45.58 -2.30
C ALA A 864 -48.55 -47.07 -2.63
N LEU A 865 -48.50 -47.43 -3.92
CA LEU A 865 -48.15 -48.77 -4.36
C LEU A 865 -46.69 -49.13 -4.02
N MET A 866 -45.75 -48.21 -4.21
CA MET A 866 -44.33 -48.44 -3.94
C MET A 866 -44.09 -48.65 -2.43
N VAL A 867 -44.61 -47.76 -1.58
CA VAL A 867 -44.58 -47.88 -0.11
C VAL A 867 -45.18 -49.23 0.31
N HIS A 868 -46.43 -49.51 -0.09
CA HIS A 868 -47.12 -50.76 0.23
C HIS A 868 -46.32 -52.02 -0.18
N LEU A 869 -45.76 -52.05 -1.40
CA LEU A 869 -45.01 -53.20 -1.88
C LEU A 869 -43.67 -53.36 -1.16
N THR A 870 -42.99 -52.27 -0.80
CA THR A 870 -41.73 -52.33 -0.05
C THR A 870 -41.95 -52.75 1.41
N GLU A 871 -42.95 -52.19 2.10
CA GLU A 871 -43.35 -52.61 3.46
C GLU A 871 -43.71 -54.09 3.49
N LYS A 872 -44.55 -54.53 2.53
CA LYS A 872 -44.96 -55.94 2.41
C LYS A 872 -43.79 -56.89 2.13
N SER A 873 -42.77 -56.42 1.42
CA SER A 873 -41.60 -57.22 1.06
C SER A 873 -40.55 -57.29 2.18
N LEU A 874 -40.52 -56.29 3.07
CA LEU A 874 -39.48 -56.13 4.09
C LEU A 874 -39.91 -56.45 5.52
N GLY A 875 -41.20 -56.40 5.83
CA GLY A 875 -41.71 -56.58 7.20
C GLY A 875 -41.16 -55.49 8.13
N ASN A 876 -40.16 -55.85 8.95
CA ASN A 876 -39.56 -54.95 9.94
C ASN A 876 -38.32 -54.19 9.43
N ARG A 877 -37.79 -54.46 8.23
CA ARG A 877 -36.69 -53.67 7.64
C ARG A 877 -37.24 -52.38 7.00
N SER A 878 -36.59 -51.24 7.22
CA SER A 878 -37.03 -49.95 6.70
C SER A 878 -36.42 -49.63 5.33
N PHE A 879 -37.26 -49.27 4.35
CA PHE A 879 -36.84 -48.74 3.05
C PHE A 879 -37.49 -47.37 2.80
N GLN A 880 -36.70 -46.37 2.41
CA GLN A 880 -37.16 -44.99 2.36
C GLN A 880 -37.63 -44.58 0.95
N VAL A 881 -38.91 -44.26 0.81
CA VAL A 881 -39.46 -43.64 -0.42
C VAL A 881 -39.47 -42.12 -0.27
N THR A 882 -38.80 -41.40 -1.16
CA THR A 882 -38.73 -39.93 -1.16
C THR A 882 -39.20 -39.31 -2.46
N ALA A 883 -39.86 -38.15 -2.37
CA ALA A 883 -40.34 -37.43 -3.52
C ALA A 883 -39.23 -36.63 -4.21
N GLY A 884 -39.19 -36.68 -5.54
CA GLY A 884 -38.23 -35.94 -6.35
C GLY A 884 -38.61 -34.49 -6.68
N SER A 885 -39.76 -34.01 -6.20
CA SER A 885 -40.29 -32.65 -6.41
C SER A 885 -41.02 -32.19 -5.13
N VAL A 886 -40.94 -30.89 -4.80
CA VAL A 886 -41.63 -30.35 -3.60
C VAL A 886 -43.11 -30.05 -3.87
N SER A 887 -43.53 -29.86 -5.14
CA SER A 887 -44.93 -29.63 -5.52
C SER A 887 -45.90 -30.73 -5.08
N VAL A 888 -45.36 -31.88 -4.67
CA VAL A 888 -46.07 -33.10 -4.28
C VAL A 888 -45.64 -33.59 -2.88
N LEU A 889 -44.91 -32.79 -2.11
CA LEU A 889 -44.37 -33.16 -0.79
C LEU A 889 -45.49 -33.66 0.15
N VAL A 890 -46.53 -32.86 0.39
CA VAL A 890 -47.59 -33.22 1.32
C VAL A 890 -48.40 -34.44 0.85
N PRO A 891 -48.87 -34.52 -0.43
CA PRO A 891 -49.48 -35.74 -0.96
C PRO A 891 -48.60 -37.00 -0.84
N ALA A 892 -47.27 -36.88 -0.99
CA ALA A 892 -46.35 -37.99 -0.81
C ALA A 892 -46.24 -38.43 0.66
N LEU A 893 -46.16 -37.48 1.60
CA LEU A 893 -46.13 -37.76 3.04
C LEU A 893 -47.41 -38.47 3.51
N VAL A 894 -48.58 -38.09 2.97
CA VAL A 894 -49.88 -38.72 3.28
C VAL A 894 -49.90 -40.21 2.91
N VAL A 895 -49.18 -40.63 1.87
CA VAL A 895 -49.10 -42.03 1.43
C VAL A 895 -47.85 -42.77 1.92
N GLY A 896 -47.19 -42.25 2.96
CA GLY A 896 -46.08 -42.94 3.64
C GLY A 896 -44.68 -42.66 3.10
N CYS A 897 -44.51 -41.75 2.12
CA CYS A 897 -43.17 -41.27 1.78
C CYS A 897 -42.55 -40.53 2.98
N VAL A 898 -41.21 -40.54 3.08
CA VAL A 898 -40.50 -40.03 4.28
C VAL A 898 -39.91 -38.63 4.11
N GLY A 899 -39.97 -38.04 2.91
CA GLY A 899 -39.45 -36.69 2.65
C GLY A 899 -39.36 -36.36 1.15
N THR A 900 -38.57 -35.34 0.81
CA THR A 900 -38.31 -34.90 -0.58
C THR A 900 -36.83 -34.52 -0.76
N VAL A 901 -36.30 -34.73 -1.97
CA VAL A 901 -35.00 -34.21 -2.40
C VAL A 901 -35.25 -33.09 -3.40
N SER A 902 -35.34 -31.86 -2.89
CA SER A 902 -35.92 -30.69 -3.56
C SER A 902 -34.90 -29.81 -4.29
N ALA A 903 -35.28 -29.29 -5.47
CA ALA A 903 -34.56 -28.21 -6.15
C ALA A 903 -34.80 -26.85 -5.45
N LEU A 904 -36.06 -26.57 -5.09
CA LEU A 904 -36.49 -25.31 -4.48
C LEU A 904 -35.83 -25.03 -3.11
N ALA A 905 -35.37 -26.08 -2.42
CA ALA A 905 -34.63 -25.96 -1.16
C ALA A 905 -33.24 -25.30 -1.32
N ASN A 906 -32.72 -25.12 -2.54
CA ASN A 906 -31.51 -24.31 -2.74
C ASN A 906 -31.76 -22.80 -2.53
N ILE A 907 -33.03 -22.37 -2.55
CA ILE A 907 -33.48 -20.97 -2.50
C ILE A 907 -34.17 -20.67 -1.17
N ILE A 908 -35.24 -21.43 -0.84
CA ILE A 908 -36.05 -21.26 0.38
C ILE A 908 -36.09 -22.54 1.25
N PRO A 909 -34.94 -23.04 1.75
CA PRO A 909 -34.87 -24.30 2.50
C PRO A 909 -35.72 -24.30 3.77
N GLU A 910 -35.81 -23.18 4.49
CA GLU A 910 -36.60 -23.04 5.72
C GLU A 910 -38.09 -23.26 5.47
N VAL A 911 -38.62 -22.76 4.35
CA VAL A 911 -40.03 -22.90 3.98
C VAL A 911 -40.35 -24.35 3.58
N VAL A 912 -39.45 -25.00 2.85
CA VAL A 912 -39.57 -26.43 2.50
C VAL A 912 -39.52 -27.29 3.77
N CYS A 913 -38.59 -27.03 4.67
CA CYS A 913 -38.50 -27.72 5.96
C CYS A 913 -39.74 -27.47 6.83
N LYS A 914 -40.25 -26.24 6.90
CA LYS A 914 -41.49 -25.91 7.62
C LYS A 914 -42.70 -26.67 7.08
N THR A 915 -42.82 -26.81 5.76
CA THR A 915 -43.89 -27.61 5.12
C THR A 915 -43.82 -29.08 5.56
N PHE A 916 -42.62 -29.66 5.58
CA PHE A 916 -42.39 -31.02 6.08
C PHE A 916 -42.70 -31.16 7.58
N SER A 917 -42.25 -30.22 8.41
CA SER A 917 -42.48 -30.21 9.86
C SER A 917 -43.96 -30.11 10.20
N LEU A 918 -44.73 -29.23 9.54
CA LEU A 918 -46.18 -29.12 9.73
C LEU A 918 -46.89 -30.44 9.44
N ALA A 919 -46.55 -31.10 8.33
CA ALA A 919 -47.10 -32.41 7.97
C ALA A 919 -46.71 -33.49 9.00
N LYS A 920 -45.46 -33.51 9.47
CA LYS A 920 -45.00 -34.45 10.51
C LYS A 920 -45.66 -34.22 11.88
N CYS A 921 -46.06 -32.99 12.20
CA CYS A 921 -46.83 -32.66 13.40
C CYS A 921 -48.35 -32.94 13.25
N GLY A 922 -48.81 -33.40 12.09
CA GLY A 922 -50.24 -33.64 11.82
C GLY A 922 -51.04 -32.39 11.42
N SER A 923 -50.39 -31.23 11.27
CA SER A 923 -50.99 -29.98 10.80
C SER A 923 -51.20 -30.00 9.28
N TRP A 924 -52.00 -30.94 8.80
CA TRP A 924 -52.16 -31.25 7.37
C TRP A 924 -52.75 -30.10 6.55
N ASP A 925 -53.64 -29.30 7.12
CA ASP A 925 -54.24 -28.14 6.44
C ASP A 925 -53.21 -27.03 6.20
N ASP A 926 -52.44 -26.66 7.24
CA ASP A 926 -51.35 -25.68 7.14
C ASP A 926 -50.24 -26.15 6.21
N ALA A 927 -49.86 -27.43 6.31
CA ALA A 927 -48.90 -28.05 5.40
C ALA A 927 -49.40 -27.98 3.95
N SER A 928 -50.68 -28.29 3.70
CA SER A 928 -51.29 -28.24 2.37
C SER A 928 -51.48 -26.81 1.84
N ALA A 929 -51.76 -25.84 2.71
CA ALA A 929 -51.81 -24.43 2.36
C ALA A 929 -50.42 -23.91 1.95
N LEU A 930 -49.38 -24.23 2.71
CA LEU A 930 -48.01 -23.85 2.39
C LEU A 930 -47.48 -24.59 1.15
N ASN A 931 -47.76 -25.89 1.02
CA ASN A 931 -47.31 -26.67 -0.14
C ASN A 931 -47.92 -26.14 -1.45
N ARG A 932 -49.19 -25.70 -1.44
CA ARG A 932 -49.83 -25.08 -2.62
C ARG A 932 -49.07 -23.85 -3.11
N ARG A 933 -48.61 -22.98 -2.20
CA ARG A 933 -47.79 -21.80 -2.53
C ARG A 933 -46.44 -22.18 -3.16
N LEU A 934 -45.86 -23.32 -2.79
CA LEU A 934 -44.58 -23.79 -3.34
C LEU A 934 -44.68 -24.38 -4.76
N ILE A 935 -45.87 -24.65 -5.30
CA ILE A 935 -46.04 -25.32 -6.60
C ILE A 935 -45.48 -24.47 -7.75
N GLN A 936 -45.91 -23.20 -7.87
CA GLN A 936 -45.47 -22.32 -8.96
C GLN A 936 -43.98 -21.95 -8.86
N PRO A 937 -43.43 -21.57 -7.68
CA PRO A 937 -41.98 -21.42 -7.48
C PRO A 937 -41.16 -22.65 -7.88
N ASN A 938 -41.60 -23.85 -7.49
CA ASN A 938 -40.91 -25.08 -7.90
C ASN A 938 -40.97 -25.28 -9.42
N MET A 939 -42.15 -25.13 -10.03
CA MET A 939 -42.32 -25.28 -11.48
C MET A 939 -41.42 -24.34 -12.28
N ALA A 940 -41.22 -23.10 -11.81
CA ALA A 940 -40.31 -22.14 -12.40
C ALA A 940 -38.86 -22.68 -12.45
N VAL A 941 -38.34 -23.13 -11.30
CA VAL A 941 -36.94 -23.58 -11.15
C VAL A 941 -36.69 -25.05 -11.52
N THR A 942 -37.71 -25.80 -11.94
CA THR A 942 -37.55 -27.18 -12.46
C THR A 942 -38.00 -27.32 -13.90
N SER A 943 -39.29 -27.13 -14.17
CA SER A 943 -39.92 -27.53 -15.43
C SER A 943 -39.94 -26.44 -16.50
N GLN A 944 -40.00 -25.18 -16.09
CA GLN A 944 -40.13 -24.03 -17.01
C GLN A 944 -38.76 -23.51 -17.45
N PHE A 945 -37.89 -23.18 -16.48
CA PHE A 945 -36.58 -22.59 -16.74
C PHE A 945 -35.40 -23.50 -16.34
N GLY A 946 -35.68 -24.66 -15.74
CA GLY A 946 -34.67 -25.68 -15.40
C GLY A 946 -33.56 -25.17 -14.49
N VAL A 947 -32.38 -25.78 -14.60
CA VAL A 947 -31.19 -25.41 -13.80
C VAL A 947 -30.76 -23.97 -14.05
N ALA A 948 -30.98 -23.42 -15.25
CA ALA A 948 -30.70 -22.02 -15.55
C ALA A 948 -31.62 -21.08 -14.77
N GLY A 949 -32.92 -21.40 -14.67
CA GLY A 949 -33.87 -20.72 -13.79
C GLY A 949 -33.53 -20.86 -12.31
N LEU A 950 -33.23 -22.07 -11.86
CA LEU A 950 -32.78 -22.33 -10.49
C LEU A 950 -31.59 -21.45 -10.12
N LYS A 951 -30.55 -21.41 -10.95
CA LYS A 951 -29.35 -20.61 -10.70
C LYS A 951 -29.62 -19.10 -10.77
N ALA A 952 -30.44 -18.64 -11.70
CA ALA A 952 -30.81 -17.22 -11.79
C ALA A 952 -31.62 -16.75 -10.57
N VAL A 953 -32.59 -17.55 -10.10
CA VAL A 953 -33.36 -17.23 -8.89
C VAL A 953 -32.50 -17.36 -7.64
N MET A 954 -31.61 -18.36 -7.55
CA MET A 954 -30.60 -18.42 -6.49
C MET A 954 -29.76 -17.15 -6.43
N ASP A 955 -29.28 -16.65 -7.57
CA ASP A 955 -28.48 -15.42 -7.63
C ASP A 955 -29.26 -14.18 -7.15
N ALA A 956 -30.57 -14.13 -7.40
CA ALA A 956 -31.44 -13.05 -6.92
C ALA A 956 -31.81 -13.17 -5.42
N TYR A 957 -31.89 -14.38 -4.86
CA TYR A 957 -31.97 -14.62 -3.40
C TYR A 957 -30.60 -14.51 -2.68
N GLY A 958 -29.61 -13.86 -3.31
CA GLY A 958 -28.26 -13.66 -2.75
C GLY A 958 -27.44 -14.95 -2.57
N TYR A 959 -27.84 -16.08 -3.13
CA TYR A 959 -27.00 -17.28 -3.21
C TYR A 959 -26.04 -17.18 -4.42
N TYR A 960 -25.15 -18.16 -4.55
CA TYR A 960 -24.39 -18.39 -5.77
C TYR A 960 -25.03 -19.52 -6.58
N GLY A 961 -25.84 -19.17 -7.58
CA GLY A 961 -26.22 -20.04 -8.69
C GLY A 961 -25.17 -20.01 -9.80
N GLY A 962 -24.91 -18.83 -10.36
CA GLY A 962 -23.92 -18.62 -11.43
C GLY A 962 -24.36 -19.15 -12.80
N SER A 963 -23.40 -19.32 -13.72
CA SER A 963 -23.68 -19.84 -15.06
C SER A 963 -23.89 -21.36 -15.07
N VAL A 964 -24.67 -21.83 -16.04
CA VAL A 964 -24.75 -23.25 -16.44
C VAL A 964 -23.64 -23.61 -17.42
N ARG A 965 -23.25 -24.89 -17.48
CA ARG A 965 -22.33 -25.40 -18.49
C ARG A 965 -23.05 -25.66 -19.81
N ARG A 966 -22.37 -25.40 -20.94
CA ARG A 966 -22.86 -25.80 -22.26
C ARG A 966 -23.02 -27.34 -22.29
N PRO A 967 -24.08 -27.88 -22.92
CA PRO A 967 -24.99 -27.22 -23.87
C PRO A 967 -26.17 -26.45 -23.24
N LEU A 968 -26.32 -26.43 -21.91
CA LEU A 968 -27.33 -25.56 -21.30
C LEU A 968 -26.98 -24.09 -21.58
N LEU A 969 -28.01 -23.28 -21.80
CA LEU A 969 -27.90 -21.84 -22.00
C LEU A 969 -28.35 -21.12 -20.73
N SER A 970 -27.65 -20.04 -20.39
CA SER A 970 -28.12 -19.13 -19.34
C SER A 970 -29.35 -18.37 -19.84
N ILE A 971 -30.32 -18.13 -18.97
CA ILE A 971 -31.45 -17.26 -19.30
C ILE A 971 -31.02 -15.79 -19.26
N ASP A 972 -31.71 -14.96 -20.03
CA ASP A 972 -31.51 -13.51 -20.03
C ASP A 972 -32.24 -12.85 -18.84
N GLU A 973 -32.13 -11.53 -18.72
CA GLU A 973 -32.74 -10.77 -17.64
C GLU A 973 -34.28 -10.87 -17.65
N SER A 974 -34.89 -10.97 -18.84
CA SER A 974 -36.33 -11.17 -19.01
C SER A 974 -36.75 -12.55 -18.47
N GLY A 975 -36.02 -13.61 -18.84
CA GLY A 975 -36.21 -14.96 -18.32
C GLY A 975 -35.98 -15.04 -16.81
N ALA A 976 -34.98 -14.35 -16.27
CA ALA A 976 -34.73 -14.29 -14.82
C ALA A 976 -35.88 -13.62 -14.07
N LYS A 977 -36.40 -12.49 -14.56
CA LYS A 977 -37.61 -11.82 -14.02
C LYS A 977 -38.84 -12.72 -14.11
N ALA A 978 -39.01 -13.45 -15.22
CA ALA A 978 -40.10 -14.41 -15.39
C ALA A 978 -39.98 -15.63 -14.45
N ALA A 979 -38.77 -16.11 -14.17
CA ALA A 979 -38.51 -17.19 -13.21
C ALA A 979 -38.71 -16.74 -11.74
N MET A 980 -38.43 -15.47 -11.43
CA MET A 980 -38.65 -14.89 -10.10
C MET A 980 -40.13 -14.59 -9.81
N LYS A 981 -40.89 -14.12 -10.81
CA LYS A 981 -42.29 -13.71 -10.64
C LYS A 981 -43.17 -14.70 -9.82
N PRO A 982 -43.12 -16.03 -10.04
CA PRO A 982 -43.84 -17.01 -9.24
C PRO A 982 -43.55 -17.00 -7.73
N PHE A 983 -42.36 -16.58 -7.30
CA PHE A 983 -42.00 -16.47 -5.88
C PHE A 983 -42.76 -15.30 -5.24
N LEU A 984 -42.62 -14.10 -5.84
CA LEU A 984 -43.29 -12.88 -5.41
C LEU A 984 -44.82 -13.04 -5.36
N GLU A 985 -45.43 -13.62 -6.42
CA GLU A 985 -46.88 -13.88 -6.46
C GLU A 985 -47.36 -14.88 -5.40
N ASN A 986 -46.46 -15.71 -4.85
CA ASN A 986 -46.75 -16.64 -3.77
C ASN A 986 -46.24 -16.15 -2.40
N GLY A 987 -45.79 -14.90 -2.30
CA GLY A 987 -45.34 -14.26 -1.05
C GLY A 987 -44.06 -14.88 -0.47
N PHE A 988 -43.07 -15.10 -1.34
CA PHE A 988 -41.70 -15.51 -1.01
C PHE A 988 -40.69 -14.51 -1.57
#